data_AF-A0A2A8S9J2-F1
#
_entry.id   AF-A0A2A8S9J2-F1
#
_cell.length_a   1.000
_cell.length_b   1.000
_cell.length_c   1.000
_cell.angle_alpha   90.00
_cell.angle_beta   90.00
_cell.angle_gamma   90.00
#
_symmetry.space_group_name_H-M   'P 1'
#
loop_
_entity.id
_entity.type
_entity.pdbx_description
1 polymer ?
#
loop_
_entity_poly.entity_id
_entity_poly.type
_entity_poly.pdbx_seq_one_letter_code
_entity_poly.pdbx_strand_id
1 'polypeptide(L)'
;MTSKFTGNSKKFATVLVSASIFGSIWMAPVDSSTKVHAAEQTLTQENFDQIANGLLPAGWKLVQGDAKVVDGKLVLSSPSSTAPARVVIPLGDQSGNYVFEADMTFQSAVEDSRWASLMYRIQPNSYPYYQSAMRRGTTAMNGLEFAIRNESNQWVVPETNFYPENMALNKTYHIKVIASGNRVQQFIDGQLVIDTDQAGKWANGDVGFQANGTTVQFDNVKVNEYPNALPPLAKTNAFLPKEAKTNIVNPPTIISQSVAQEGASSVLLQAKRNVQGQWVVDGAPIEKALENIKGKFIPVVQVEEHADIEGLANIMKETQTQDFQILSSNPAIVKEMRGFIKTARGALRYTKSSFNKDDMAAFVRDIHESDAMVAVMPQKNLSPDAVHYLHSRAISVWGSGAEDVQAAHTLIHLGVDGIVTGKPEASIEALGQYPENTLVQRPVVAAHRGVPSLAPENTMASYRKAYELGADMIETDVQMTKDGKLVIMHDYNVDRTTNGTGYVKDLTLEQIRTLDAGIKFSPEFQGEKVPTFEEFLNGFKGKDVVLLVELKASGIEKQVMQEIEQAGMIDNVVIQSFDANHIRNVRSLNREVGTGYLYSAGPPSTLDSKLKKAQQMMQYGASMNATLNASYGSLYPEFIQYMRQRGFLNMHWTFRDENPFGEALQAGVVGPITDYMQWLTDAPIRLEIPNKKVNLKVGKTATIHIKSKVNYREDKRENIPTTIFVNSGEDKVKIEGSTIQALKPGTVNVFAMHTFQMLGKEWHIVAEPIEVTVTE
;
A
#
# COMPACT_ATOMS: atom_id res chain seq x y z
N MET A 1 -19.69 83.31 7.72
CA MET A 1 -19.45 84.25 6.61
C MET A 1 -18.91 83.47 5.41
N THR A 2 -19.73 83.38 4.35
CA THR A 2 -19.41 83.30 2.91
C THR A 2 -18.18 82.54 2.35
N SER A 3 -18.48 81.50 1.53
CA SER A 3 -17.93 81.14 0.17
C SER A 3 -16.42 80.82 0.01
N LYS A 4 -15.90 79.91 -0.84
CA LYS A 4 -16.15 79.50 -2.26
C LYS A 4 -15.56 78.09 -2.54
N PHE A 5 -16.25 77.17 -3.27
CA PHE A 5 -16.03 76.70 -4.68
C PHE A 5 -14.58 76.29 -5.05
N THR A 6 -14.24 75.09 -5.57
CA THR A 6 -14.65 74.29 -6.76
C THR A 6 -14.03 72.86 -6.64
N GLY A 7 -14.38 71.75 -7.30
CA GLY A 7 -15.25 71.42 -8.43
C GLY A 7 -15.38 69.88 -8.67
N ASN A 8 -16.34 69.53 -9.53
CA ASN A 8 -16.90 68.23 -9.99
C ASN A 8 -15.91 67.08 -10.35
N SER A 9 -16.26 65.77 -10.41
CA SER A 9 -17.45 65.15 -11.01
C SER A 9 -17.75 63.68 -10.58
N LYS A 10 -19.03 63.46 -10.24
CA LYS A 10 -19.98 62.33 -10.47
C LYS A 10 -19.55 60.84 -10.43
N LYS A 11 -20.08 60.15 -9.40
CA LYS A 11 -20.53 58.74 -9.39
C LYS A 11 -22.05 58.70 -9.61
N PHE A 12 -22.62 57.59 -10.13
CA PHE A 12 -23.96 57.15 -9.73
C PHE A 12 -24.14 55.63 -9.90
N ALA A 13 -24.71 55.01 -8.86
CA ALA A 13 -25.17 53.64 -8.72
C ALA A 13 -26.68 53.67 -8.46
N THR A 14 -27.44 52.66 -8.91
CA THR A 14 -28.83 52.36 -8.45
C THR A 14 -29.14 50.92 -8.90
N VAL A 15 -29.21 49.92 -8.01
CA VAL A 15 -30.35 49.43 -7.17
C VAL A 15 -31.54 48.90 -7.99
N LEU A 16 -31.91 47.64 -7.69
CA LEU A 16 -32.80 46.74 -8.41
C LEU A 16 -33.79 46.14 -7.40
N VAL A 17 -35.11 46.26 -7.61
CA VAL A 17 -36.13 45.37 -6.99
C VAL A 17 -37.43 45.29 -7.84
N SER A 18 -37.84 44.03 -8.12
CA SER A 18 -39.18 43.42 -8.35
C SER A 18 -40.16 43.91 -9.44
N ALA A 19 -40.66 42.99 -10.27
CA ALA A 19 -41.93 42.25 -10.07
C ALA A 19 -42.30 41.33 -11.26
N SER A 20 -43.04 40.27 -10.94
CA SER A 20 -43.38 39.04 -11.69
C SER A 20 -44.44 39.19 -12.80
N ILE A 21 -44.51 38.25 -13.76
CA ILE A 21 -45.74 37.77 -14.46
C ILE A 21 -45.55 36.29 -14.89
N PHE A 22 -46.59 35.48 -14.66
CA PHE A 22 -46.76 34.07 -15.03
C PHE A 22 -47.03 33.85 -16.53
N GLY A 23 -46.56 32.73 -17.08
CA GLY A 23 -46.98 32.21 -18.38
C GLY A 23 -46.64 30.72 -18.52
N SER A 24 -47.66 29.87 -18.42
CA SER A 24 -47.63 28.42 -18.54
C SER A 24 -47.52 27.98 -20.01
N ILE A 25 -46.55 27.11 -20.33
CA ILE A 25 -46.48 26.39 -21.61
C ILE A 25 -46.31 24.89 -21.31
N TRP A 26 -47.23 24.11 -21.87
CA TRP A 26 -47.28 22.65 -21.89
C TRP A 26 -45.97 22.02 -22.40
N MET A 27 -45.42 21.08 -21.65
CA MET A 27 -44.38 20.15 -22.12
C MET A 27 -45.02 19.01 -22.89
N ALA A 28 -44.73 18.92 -24.19
CA ALA A 28 -44.84 17.67 -24.95
C ALA A 28 -43.58 16.81 -24.69
N PRO A 29 -43.68 15.47 -24.73
CA PRO A 29 -42.53 14.60 -24.52
C PRO A 29 -41.53 14.80 -25.67
N VAL A 30 -40.28 15.11 -25.35
CA VAL A 30 -39.20 15.10 -26.33
C VAL A 30 -38.86 13.64 -26.59
N ASP A 31 -39.20 13.21 -27.80
CA ASP A 31 -38.92 11.92 -28.39
C ASP A 31 -37.41 11.64 -28.39
N SER A 32 -37.05 10.49 -27.82
CA SER A 32 -35.70 9.97 -27.72
C SER A 32 -35.36 9.13 -28.95
N SER A 33 -35.14 9.77 -30.10
CA SER A 33 -34.40 9.23 -31.26
C SER A 33 -34.30 10.39 -32.26
N THR A 34 -33.13 10.90 -32.62
CA THR A 34 -32.03 10.27 -33.36
C THR A 34 -30.77 11.12 -33.19
N LYS A 35 -29.74 10.62 -32.51
CA LYS A 35 -28.38 11.16 -32.71
C LYS A 35 -27.80 10.47 -33.94
N VAL A 36 -27.70 11.22 -35.04
CA VAL A 36 -26.87 10.83 -36.17
C VAL A 36 -25.42 10.89 -35.68
N HIS A 37 -24.87 9.75 -35.25
CA HIS A 37 -23.42 9.62 -35.12
C HIS A 37 -22.85 9.58 -36.54
N ALA A 38 -21.95 10.50 -36.89
CA ALA A 38 -21.11 10.31 -38.07
C ALA A 38 -20.42 8.95 -37.93
N ALA A 39 -20.50 8.11 -38.96
CA ALA A 39 -19.90 6.78 -38.93
C ALA A 39 -18.39 6.91 -38.66
N GLU A 40 -17.85 6.09 -37.75
CA GLU A 40 -16.41 6.00 -37.53
C GLU A 40 -15.71 5.66 -38.85
N GLN A 41 -14.84 6.55 -39.32
CA GLN A 41 -14.04 6.28 -40.52
C GLN A 41 -12.87 5.37 -40.13
N THR A 42 -12.77 4.20 -40.75
CA THR A 42 -11.60 3.32 -40.63
C THR A 42 -10.45 3.89 -41.45
N LEU A 43 -9.36 4.25 -40.78
CA LEU A 43 -8.13 4.76 -41.39
C LEU A 43 -7.23 3.62 -41.88
N THR A 44 -7.17 2.53 -41.12
CA THR A 44 -6.47 1.31 -41.51
C THR A 44 -7.12 0.08 -40.89
N GLN A 45 -7.13 -1.02 -41.62
CA GLN A 45 -7.54 -2.33 -41.12
C GLN A 45 -6.76 -3.42 -41.86
N GLU A 46 -6.12 -4.32 -41.12
CA GLU A 46 -5.30 -5.38 -41.70
C GLU A 46 -5.30 -6.60 -40.76
N ASN A 47 -5.52 -7.78 -41.33
CA ASN A 47 -5.44 -9.08 -40.64
C ASN A 47 -4.37 -10.00 -41.24
N PHE A 48 -3.59 -9.51 -42.21
CA PHE A 48 -2.45 -10.13 -42.87
C PHE A 48 -2.71 -11.45 -43.61
N ASP A 49 -3.92 -12.02 -43.58
CA ASP A 49 -4.30 -13.28 -44.23
C ASP A 49 -4.03 -13.30 -45.74
N GLN A 50 -4.10 -12.13 -46.39
CA GLN A 50 -3.92 -11.98 -47.84
C GLN A 50 -2.51 -11.48 -48.20
N ILE A 51 -1.62 -11.31 -47.22
CA ILE A 51 -0.25 -10.84 -47.45
C ILE A 51 0.67 -12.06 -47.53
N ALA A 52 1.39 -12.18 -48.65
CA ALA A 52 2.36 -13.27 -48.82
C ALA A 52 3.48 -13.22 -47.78
N ASN A 53 3.90 -14.40 -47.31
CA ASN A 53 5.00 -14.54 -46.35
C ASN A 53 6.27 -13.82 -46.84
N GLY A 54 6.93 -13.10 -45.94
CA GLY A 54 8.13 -12.32 -46.23
C GLY A 54 7.87 -10.88 -46.68
N LEU A 55 6.62 -10.48 -46.92
CA LEU A 55 6.25 -9.12 -47.33
C LEU A 55 5.65 -8.32 -46.17
N LEU A 56 5.53 -7.01 -46.38
CA LEU A 56 4.72 -6.10 -45.56
C LEU A 56 3.49 -5.65 -46.36
N PRO A 57 2.38 -5.25 -45.70
CA PRO A 57 1.25 -4.64 -46.38
C PRO A 57 1.67 -3.42 -47.20
N ALA A 58 0.93 -3.15 -48.28
CA ALA A 58 1.23 -2.03 -49.17
C ALA A 58 1.25 -0.70 -48.40
N GLY A 59 2.31 0.09 -48.59
CA GLY A 59 2.50 1.39 -47.94
C GLY A 59 3.12 1.34 -46.54
N TRP A 60 3.16 0.20 -45.88
CA TRP A 60 3.82 0.04 -44.57
C TRP A 60 5.34 0.04 -44.76
N LYS A 61 6.06 0.71 -43.86
CA LYS A 61 7.51 0.96 -44.01
C LYS A 61 8.29 0.31 -42.88
N LEU A 62 9.21 -0.59 -43.22
CA LEU A 62 10.26 -1.04 -42.31
C LEU A 62 11.28 0.09 -42.12
N VAL A 63 11.36 0.63 -40.92
CA VAL A 63 12.28 1.73 -40.59
C VAL A 63 13.61 1.20 -40.04
N GLN A 64 13.54 0.10 -39.29
CA GLN A 64 14.69 -0.49 -38.60
C GLN A 64 14.40 -1.95 -38.25
N GLY A 65 15.43 -2.81 -38.18
CA GLY A 65 15.32 -4.21 -37.74
C GLY A 65 14.70 -5.14 -38.79
N ASP A 66 14.14 -6.26 -38.35
CA ASP A 66 13.44 -7.23 -39.20
C ASP A 66 11.93 -7.19 -38.94
N ALA A 67 11.14 -7.11 -40.01
CA ALA A 67 9.69 -7.26 -39.93
C ALA A 67 9.13 -7.84 -41.23
N LYS A 68 8.22 -8.80 -41.11
CA LYS A 68 7.60 -9.49 -42.24
C LYS A 68 6.34 -10.23 -41.82
N VAL A 69 5.42 -10.45 -42.75
CA VAL A 69 4.29 -11.35 -42.54
C VAL A 69 4.78 -12.79 -42.57
N VAL A 70 4.36 -13.60 -41.58
CA VAL A 70 4.57 -15.04 -41.50
C VAL A 70 3.26 -15.66 -41.03
N ASP A 71 2.68 -16.52 -41.87
CA ASP A 71 1.48 -17.30 -41.59
C ASP A 71 0.30 -16.44 -41.14
N GLY A 72 0.01 -15.38 -41.91
CA GLY A 72 -1.10 -14.47 -41.66
C GLY A 72 -0.88 -13.53 -40.48
N LYS A 73 0.37 -13.32 -40.02
CA LYS A 73 0.67 -12.40 -38.91
C LYS A 73 1.90 -11.56 -39.19
N LEU A 74 1.89 -10.30 -38.81
CA LEU A 74 3.09 -9.46 -38.87
C LEU A 74 4.05 -9.82 -37.74
N VAL A 75 5.24 -10.31 -38.07
CA VAL A 75 6.28 -10.64 -37.10
C VAL A 75 7.35 -9.56 -37.11
N LEU A 76 7.61 -8.93 -35.96
CA LEU A 76 8.75 -8.06 -35.72
C LEU A 76 9.77 -8.82 -34.87
N SER A 77 11.05 -8.76 -35.25
CA SER A 77 12.13 -9.38 -34.49
C SER A 77 13.31 -8.45 -34.32
N SER A 78 13.72 -8.24 -33.07
CA SER A 78 15.03 -7.69 -32.75
C SER A 78 15.59 -8.36 -31.51
N PRO A 79 16.69 -9.15 -31.61
CA PRO A 79 17.38 -9.67 -30.44
C PRO A 79 18.21 -8.60 -29.72
N SER A 80 18.34 -7.39 -30.30
CA SER A 80 19.16 -6.31 -29.74
C SER A 80 18.38 -5.48 -28.72
N SER A 81 19.03 -5.15 -27.60
CA SER A 81 18.53 -4.18 -26.63
C SER A 81 18.73 -2.73 -27.04
N THR A 82 19.58 -2.45 -28.03
CA THR A 82 19.95 -1.09 -28.47
C THR A 82 19.40 -0.71 -29.84
N ALA A 83 18.97 -1.68 -30.65
CA ALA A 83 18.47 -1.47 -32.01
C ALA A 83 17.09 -2.14 -32.20
N PRO A 84 15.98 -1.44 -31.94
CA PRO A 84 14.65 -2.03 -32.07
C PRO A 84 14.24 -2.28 -33.53
N ALA A 85 13.39 -3.27 -33.76
CA ALA A 85 12.64 -3.40 -35.02
C ALA A 85 11.45 -2.44 -35.01
N ARG A 86 11.20 -1.75 -36.13
CA ARG A 86 10.16 -0.71 -36.25
C ARG A 86 9.47 -0.75 -37.60
N VAL A 87 8.14 -0.78 -37.56
CA VAL A 87 7.29 -0.64 -38.74
C VAL A 87 6.39 0.58 -38.57
N VAL A 88 6.31 1.43 -39.58
CA VAL A 88 5.44 2.62 -39.62
C VAL A 88 4.31 2.40 -40.62
N ILE A 89 3.11 2.79 -40.21
CA ILE A 89 1.83 2.71 -40.92
C ILE A 89 1.39 4.14 -41.23
N PRO A 90 1.50 4.57 -42.50
CA PRO A 90 1.07 5.91 -42.88
C PRO A 90 -0.44 6.10 -42.71
N LEU A 91 -0.87 7.16 -42.02
CA LEU A 91 -2.29 7.52 -41.87
C LEU A 91 -2.69 8.75 -42.72
N GLY A 92 -1.71 9.46 -43.30
CA GLY A 92 -1.92 10.70 -44.07
C GLY A 92 -2.13 11.93 -43.17
N ASP A 93 -2.56 13.06 -43.76
CA ASP A 93 -2.79 14.35 -43.05
C ASP A 93 -4.08 14.37 -42.18
N GLN A 94 -4.60 13.21 -41.79
CA GLN A 94 -5.86 13.10 -41.05
C GLN A 94 -5.69 13.18 -39.53
N SER A 95 -6.82 13.37 -38.85
CA SER A 95 -6.96 13.75 -37.44
C SER A 95 -6.06 12.94 -36.49
N GLY A 96 -5.51 13.64 -35.50
CA GLY A 96 -4.73 13.08 -34.39
C GLY A 96 -5.52 12.32 -33.32
N ASN A 97 -6.81 12.15 -33.55
CA ASN A 97 -7.74 11.51 -32.63
C ASN A 97 -8.24 10.19 -33.23
N TYR A 98 -7.83 9.08 -32.64
CA TYR A 98 -8.14 7.74 -33.13
C TYR A 98 -8.09 6.70 -32.03
N VAL A 99 -8.74 5.57 -32.30
CA VAL A 99 -8.53 4.31 -31.60
C VAL A 99 -7.58 3.48 -32.44
N PHE A 100 -6.45 3.05 -31.87
CA PHE A 100 -5.48 2.13 -32.48
C PHE A 100 -5.44 0.85 -31.65
N GLU A 101 -5.87 -0.26 -32.24
CA GLU A 101 -5.92 -1.57 -31.60
C GLU A 101 -5.28 -2.66 -32.47
N ALA A 102 -4.75 -3.68 -31.80
CA ALA A 102 -4.16 -4.86 -32.42
C ALA A 102 -4.13 -6.02 -31.41
N ASP A 103 -4.02 -7.23 -31.92
CA ASP A 103 -3.69 -8.40 -31.12
C ASP A 103 -2.18 -8.61 -31.13
N MET A 104 -1.57 -8.72 -29.94
CA MET A 104 -0.12 -8.84 -29.78
C MET A 104 0.25 -10.15 -29.07
N THR A 105 1.27 -10.83 -29.58
CA THR A 105 1.80 -12.08 -29.00
C THR A 105 3.32 -12.05 -28.90
N PHE A 106 3.88 -12.15 -27.70
CA PHE A 106 5.32 -12.37 -27.53
C PHE A 106 5.68 -13.81 -27.91
N GLN A 107 6.58 -14.00 -28.88
CA GLN A 107 7.13 -15.33 -29.21
C GLN A 107 8.41 -15.62 -28.42
N SER A 108 9.24 -14.59 -28.24
CA SER A 108 10.47 -14.67 -27.45
C SER A 108 10.86 -13.32 -26.88
N ALA A 109 11.61 -13.35 -25.79
CA ALA A 109 12.27 -12.19 -25.20
C ALA A 109 13.62 -12.63 -24.65
N VAL A 110 14.66 -11.81 -24.85
CA VAL A 110 16.00 -12.10 -24.30
C VAL A 110 15.98 -12.14 -22.78
N GLU A 111 15.17 -11.28 -22.17
CA GLU A 111 14.93 -11.19 -20.73
C GLU A 111 13.59 -10.48 -20.51
N ASP A 112 13.03 -10.59 -19.30
CA ASP A 112 11.69 -10.06 -18.99
C ASP A 112 11.60 -8.53 -19.05
N SER A 113 12.74 -7.83 -19.00
CA SER A 113 12.77 -6.38 -19.15
C SER A 113 12.58 -5.91 -20.60
N ARG A 114 12.69 -6.81 -21.58
CA ARG A 114 12.53 -6.49 -23.02
C ARG A 114 11.07 -6.29 -23.38
N TRP A 115 10.82 -5.50 -24.43
CA TRP A 115 9.50 -4.92 -24.67
C TRP A 115 9.09 -4.88 -26.14
N ALA A 116 7.79 -4.65 -26.32
CA ALA A 116 7.13 -4.34 -27.58
C ALA A 116 6.21 -3.12 -27.38
N SER A 117 5.84 -2.42 -28.44
CA SER A 117 4.96 -1.25 -28.29
C SER A 117 4.10 -0.95 -29.50
N LEU A 118 2.96 -0.29 -29.22
CA LEU A 118 2.24 0.51 -30.20
C LEU A 118 2.90 1.90 -30.24
N MET A 119 3.35 2.30 -31.43
CA MET A 119 3.85 3.65 -31.71
C MET A 119 2.72 4.51 -32.28
N TYR A 120 2.65 5.77 -31.89
CA TYR A 120 1.57 6.65 -32.34
C TYR A 120 1.98 8.12 -32.37
N ARG A 121 1.32 8.91 -33.24
CA ARG A 121 1.66 10.30 -33.59
C ARG A 121 3.13 10.42 -34.01
N ILE A 122 3.54 9.48 -34.85
CA ILE A 122 4.89 9.42 -35.38
C ILE A 122 5.06 10.55 -36.38
N GLN A 123 6.02 11.42 -36.12
CA GLN A 123 6.30 12.58 -36.96
C GLN A 123 7.07 12.20 -38.23
N PRO A 124 7.12 13.08 -39.24
CA PRO A 124 7.89 12.85 -40.47
C PRO A 124 9.34 12.43 -40.18
N ASN A 125 9.89 11.52 -40.99
CA ASN A 125 11.17 10.81 -40.75
C ASN A 125 11.12 9.75 -39.64
N SER A 126 9.93 9.29 -39.26
CA SER A 126 9.70 8.22 -38.28
C SER A 126 10.11 8.60 -36.85
N TYR A 127 10.15 9.91 -36.56
CA TYR A 127 10.63 10.51 -35.32
C TYR A 127 10.32 12.02 -35.24
N PRO A 128 9.99 12.61 -34.08
CA PRO A 128 9.65 12.02 -32.77
C PRO A 128 8.34 11.22 -32.75
N TYR A 129 8.07 10.52 -31.65
CA TYR A 129 6.81 9.78 -31.45
C TYR A 129 6.52 9.47 -29.98
N TYR A 130 5.27 9.09 -29.72
CA TYR A 130 4.85 8.46 -28.47
C TYR A 130 4.73 6.95 -28.63
N GLN A 131 4.84 6.22 -27.53
CA GLN A 131 4.56 4.79 -27.51
C GLN A 131 3.84 4.33 -26.24
N SER A 132 3.06 3.26 -26.39
CA SER A 132 2.56 2.40 -25.31
C SER A 132 3.45 1.18 -25.28
N ALA A 133 4.46 1.19 -24.40
CA ALA A 133 5.43 0.12 -24.30
C ALA A 133 5.04 -0.88 -23.21
N MET A 134 5.17 -2.16 -23.55
CA MET A 134 4.83 -3.31 -22.72
C MET A 134 6.05 -4.22 -22.68
N ARG A 135 6.64 -4.38 -21.49
CA ARG A 135 7.69 -5.38 -21.25
C ARG A 135 7.07 -6.77 -21.24
N ARG A 136 7.82 -7.83 -21.54
CA ARG A 136 7.32 -9.20 -21.28
C ARG A 136 7.01 -9.38 -19.78
N GLY A 137 7.92 -8.91 -18.93
CA GLY A 137 7.79 -8.85 -17.48
C GLY A 137 6.89 -7.70 -17.03
N THR A 138 5.62 -7.69 -17.45
CA THR A 138 4.66 -6.63 -17.13
C THR A 138 4.37 -6.49 -15.64
N THR A 139 4.70 -7.48 -14.81
CA THR A 139 4.56 -7.39 -13.35
C THR A 139 5.61 -6.52 -12.66
N ALA A 140 6.61 -6.00 -13.39
CA ALA A 140 7.49 -4.96 -12.84
C ALA A 140 6.72 -3.63 -12.71
N MET A 141 7.10 -2.77 -11.77
CA MET A 141 6.48 -1.43 -11.60
C MET A 141 6.50 -0.56 -12.88
N ASN A 142 7.49 -0.78 -13.75
CA ASN A 142 7.64 -0.17 -15.06
C ASN A 142 7.41 -1.18 -16.21
N GLY A 143 6.62 -2.21 -15.95
CA GLY A 143 6.22 -3.22 -16.93
C GLY A 143 5.45 -2.61 -18.10
N LEU A 144 4.72 -1.52 -17.84
CA LEU A 144 3.95 -0.73 -18.78
C LEU A 144 4.43 0.72 -18.75
N GLU A 145 4.54 1.35 -19.92
CA GLU A 145 5.07 2.70 -20.03
C GLU A 145 4.29 3.52 -21.07
N PHE A 146 3.91 4.75 -20.70
CA PHE A 146 3.80 5.82 -21.68
C PHE A 146 5.19 6.42 -21.82
N ALA A 147 5.77 6.25 -23.00
CA ALA A 147 7.10 6.73 -23.28
C ALA A 147 7.12 7.65 -24.51
N ILE A 148 8.03 8.62 -24.46
CA ILE A 148 8.28 9.60 -25.49
C ILE A 148 9.67 9.33 -26.03
N ARG A 149 9.78 9.13 -27.33
CA ARG A 149 11.05 9.32 -28.02
C ARG A 149 11.04 10.79 -28.47
N ASN A 150 11.83 11.65 -27.80
CA ASN A 150 11.74 13.13 -27.86
C ASN A 150 12.28 13.71 -29.18
N GLU A 151 12.82 14.92 -29.33
CA GLU A 151 13.43 15.34 -30.61
C GLU A 151 14.94 15.06 -30.70
N SER A 152 15.56 14.74 -29.57
CA SER A 152 17.02 14.64 -29.42
C SER A 152 17.55 13.21 -29.50
N ASN A 153 16.76 12.24 -29.94
CA ASN A 153 17.18 10.86 -30.00
C ASN A 153 16.80 10.05 -28.73
N GLN A 154 16.14 10.63 -27.73
CA GLN A 154 16.19 10.15 -26.33
C GLN A 154 14.83 9.68 -25.80
N TRP A 155 14.87 8.71 -24.88
CA TRP A 155 13.69 8.24 -24.16
C TRP A 155 13.39 9.13 -22.96
N VAL A 156 12.12 9.49 -22.83
CA VAL A 156 11.52 10.06 -21.61
C VAL A 156 10.33 9.18 -21.27
N VAL A 157 10.18 8.77 -20.01
CA VAL A 157 9.08 7.90 -19.56
C VAL A 157 8.27 8.66 -18.51
N PRO A 158 7.28 9.48 -18.91
CA PRO A 158 6.52 10.28 -17.95
C PRO A 158 5.63 9.45 -17.03
N GLU A 159 5.12 8.31 -17.51
CA GLU A 159 4.21 7.47 -16.75
C GLU A 159 4.62 6.00 -16.86
N THR A 160 4.55 5.31 -15.73
CA THR A 160 4.79 3.88 -15.61
C THR A 160 3.62 3.22 -14.91
N ASN A 161 3.33 1.98 -15.27
CA ASN A 161 2.43 1.12 -14.51
C ASN A 161 2.88 -0.34 -14.59
N PHE A 162 2.18 -1.21 -13.87
CA PHE A 162 2.36 -2.65 -13.93
C PHE A 162 1.07 -3.34 -14.36
N TYR A 163 1.20 -4.57 -14.84
CA TYR A 163 0.09 -5.50 -15.05
C TYR A 163 0.17 -6.63 -14.03
N PRO A 164 -0.95 -7.16 -13.50
CA PRO A 164 -0.92 -8.17 -12.43
C PRO A 164 -0.30 -9.52 -12.83
N GLU A 165 -0.16 -9.79 -14.13
CA GLU A 165 0.52 -10.96 -14.66
C GLU A 165 1.57 -10.56 -15.70
N ASN A 166 2.56 -11.43 -15.93
CA ASN A 166 3.51 -11.26 -17.02
C ASN A 166 2.83 -11.62 -18.34
N MET A 167 3.21 -10.94 -19.43
CA MET A 167 2.77 -11.36 -20.75
C MET A 167 3.43 -12.68 -21.11
N ALA A 168 2.62 -13.74 -21.16
CA ALA A 168 3.08 -15.09 -21.42
C ALA A 168 3.51 -15.26 -22.88
N LEU A 169 4.53 -16.08 -23.10
CA LEU A 169 4.95 -16.42 -24.46
C LEU A 169 3.82 -17.21 -25.15
N ASN A 170 3.59 -16.88 -26.42
CA ASN A 170 2.57 -17.50 -27.27
C ASN A 170 1.11 -17.34 -26.79
N LYS A 171 0.86 -16.44 -25.83
CA LYS A 171 -0.50 -15.99 -25.48
C LYS A 171 -0.77 -14.66 -26.20
N THR A 172 -1.91 -14.59 -26.85
CA THR A 172 -2.39 -13.36 -27.50
C THR A 172 -3.05 -12.44 -26.47
N TYR A 173 -2.76 -11.15 -26.57
CA TYR A 173 -3.36 -10.09 -25.77
C TYR A 173 -3.93 -9.03 -26.72
N HIS A 174 -5.13 -8.54 -26.42
CA HIS A 174 -5.73 -7.44 -27.17
C HIS A 174 -5.26 -6.10 -26.59
N ILE A 175 -4.51 -5.34 -27.38
CA ILE A 175 -3.93 -4.07 -26.94
C ILE A 175 -4.56 -2.90 -27.68
N LYS A 176 -4.79 -1.80 -26.97
CA LYS A 176 -5.47 -0.63 -27.52
C LYS A 176 -4.95 0.67 -26.96
N VAL A 177 -4.80 1.65 -27.84
CA VAL A 177 -4.52 3.06 -27.53
C VAL A 177 -5.66 3.91 -28.04
N ILE A 178 -6.20 4.78 -27.19
CA ILE A 178 -7.12 5.85 -27.61
C ILE A 178 -6.39 7.17 -27.46
N ALA A 179 -6.15 7.86 -28.57
CA ALA A 179 -5.56 9.19 -28.58
C ALA A 179 -6.66 10.22 -28.90
N SER A 180 -6.79 11.28 -28.10
CA SER A 180 -7.74 12.37 -28.36
C SER A 180 -7.23 13.68 -27.73
N GLY A 181 -6.97 14.70 -28.55
CA GLY A 181 -6.36 15.95 -28.07
C GLY A 181 -4.96 15.72 -27.49
N ASN A 182 -4.69 16.18 -26.27
CA ASN A 182 -3.45 15.89 -25.54
C ASN A 182 -3.51 14.59 -24.71
N ARG A 183 -4.65 13.89 -24.71
CA ARG A 183 -4.91 12.73 -23.86
C ARG A 183 -4.67 11.43 -24.59
N VAL A 184 -4.15 10.46 -23.84
CA VAL A 184 -4.00 9.08 -24.28
C VAL A 184 -4.46 8.12 -23.18
N GLN A 185 -5.22 7.12 -23.58
CA GLN A 185 -5.53 5.94 -22.77
C GLN A 185 -4.91 4.69 -23.40
N GLN A 186 -4.32 3.83 -22.58
CA GLN A 186 -3.70 2.57 -22.98
C GLN A 186 -4.42 1.41 -22.28
N PHE A 187 -4.70 0.34 -23.01
CA PHE A 187 -5.46 -0.81 -22.54
C PHE A 187 -4.80 -2.14 -22.90
N ILE A 188 -4.97 -3.13 -22.03
CA ILE A 188 -4.64 -4.55 -22.27
C ILE A 188 -5.87 -5.38 -21.90
N ASP A 189 -6.38 -6.19 -22.82
CA ASP A 189 -7.58 -7.02 -22.65
C ASP A 189 -8.78 -6.22 -22.10
N GLY A 190 -8.94 -4.99 -22.61
CA GLY A 190 -9.99 -4.07 -22.18
C GLY A 190 -9.76 -3.37 -20.84
N GLN A 191 -8.75 -3.75 -20.06
CA GLN A 191 -8.39 -3.07 -18.82
C GLN A 191 -7.60 -1.79 -19.13
N LEU A 192 -8.07 -0.64 -18.63
CA LEU A 192 -7.32 0.62 -18.67
C LEU A 192 -6.08 0.51 -17.78
N VAL A 193 -4.89 0.64 -18.38
CA VAL A 193 -3.61 0.52 -17.68
C VAL A 193 -2.86 1.84 -17.55
N ILE A 194 -3.01 2.78 -18.49
CA ILE A 194 -2.45 4.14 -18.37
C ILE A 194 -3.46 5.13 -18.93
N ASP A 195 -3.69 6.23 -18.21
CA ASP A 195 -4.46 7.40 -18.68
C ASP A 195 -3.68 8.68 -18.34
N THR A 196 -3.32 9.45 -19.36
CA THR A 196 -2.42 10.61 -19.21
C THR A 196 -2.74 11.73 -20.20
N ASP A 197 -2.47 12.96 -19.79
CA ASP A 197 -2.55 14.19 -20.60
C ASP A 197 -1.19 14.70 -21.09
N GLN A 198 -0.14 13.89 -20.86
CA GLN A 198 1.25 14.21 -21.20
C GLN A 198 1.57 14.00 -22.69
N ALA A 199 0.57 13.69 -23.53
CA ALA A 199 0.73 13.53 -24.98
C ALA A 199 0.43 14.82 -25.77
N GLY A 200 0.65 16.00 -25.17
CA GLY A 200 0.29 17.30 -25.75
C GLY A 200 1.23 17.90 -26.79
N LYS A 201 2.45 17.37 -26.94
CA LYS A 201 3.48 17.98 -27.81
C LYS A 201 3.20 17.78 -29.30
N TRP A 202 2.78 16.57 -29.69
CA TRP A 202 2.34 16.26 -31.05
C TRP A 202 0.88 15.84 -31.03
N ALA A 203 0.07 16.46 -31.89
CA ALA A 203 -1.36 16.20 -31.97
C ALA A 203 -1.67 15.08 -32.99
N ASN A 204 -0.94 15.01 -34.11
CA ASN A 204 -1.18 14.10 -35.23
C ASN A 204 0.11 13.36 -35.63
N GLY A 205 0.00 12.42 -36.57
CA GLY A 205 1.11 11.67 -37.13
C GLY A 205 0.75 10.23 -37.42
N ASP A 206 1.70 9.48 -37.98
CA ASP A 206 1.52 8.08 -38.32
C ASP A 206 1.45 7.18 -37.08
N VAL A 207 1.11 5.91 -37.26
CA VAL A 207 1.13 4.88 -36.21
C VAL A 207 2.08 3.76 -36.60
N GLY A 208 2.33 2.81 -35.70
CA GLY A 208 3.27 1.74 -35.99
C GLY A 208 3.49 0.77 -34.85
N PHE A 209 4.44 -0.14 -35.07
CA PHE A 209 4.82 -1.19 -34.14
C PHE A 209 6.31 -1.18 -33.88
N GLN A 210 6.70 -1.59 -32.69
CA GLN A 210 8.10 -1.70 -32.31
C GLN A 210 8.37 -2.91 -31.42
N ALA A 211 9.55 -3.52 -31.58
CA ALA A 211 10.06 -4.62 -30.75
C ALA A 211 11.53 -4.38 -30.38
N ASN A 212 11.91 -4.58 -29.12
CA ASN A 212 13.27 -4.39 -28.62
C ASN A 212 13.70 -5.56 -27.73
N GLY A 213 14.69 -6.34 -28.17
CA GLY A 213 15.12 -7.57 -27.49
C GLY A 213 14.05 -8.66 -27.48
N THR A 214 13.08 -8.62 -28.40
CA THR A 214 11.92 -9.51 -28.48
C THR A 214 11.61 -9.91 -29.92
N THR A 215 10.92 -11.04 -30.07
CA THR A 215 10.17 -11.38 -31.29
C THR A 215 8.69 -11.41 -30.97
N VAL A 216 7.89 -10.70 -31.75
CA VAL A 216 6.49 -10.40 -31.44
C VAL A 216 5.66 -10.52 -32.71
N GLN A 217 4.47 -11.11 -32.59
CA GLN A 217 3.46 -11.12 -33.65
C GLN A 217 2.40 -10.08 -33.37
N PHE A 218 1.95 -9.41 -34.43
CA PHE A 218 0.78 -8.55 -34.46
C PHE A 218 -0.23 -9.08 -35.47
N ASP A 219 -1.50 -8.98 -35.11
CA ASP A 219 -2.65 -9.42 -35.91
C ASP A 219 -3.86 -8.51 -35.65
N ASN A 220 -4.93 -8.64 -36.44
CA ASN A 220 -6.20 -7.91 -36.29
C ASN A 220 -6.04 -6.41 -36.03
N VAL A 221 -5.19 -5.76 -36.84
CA VAL A 221 -4.87 -4.34 -36.70
C VAL A 221 -6.03 -3.48 -37.16
N LYS A 222 -6.43 -2.51 -36.34
CA LYS A 222 -7.48 -1.57 -36.68
C LYS A 222 -7.16 -0.18 -36.16
N VAL A 223 -7.34 0.82 -37.02
CA VAL A 223 -7.27 2.24 -36.64
C VAL A 223 -8.52 2.94 -37.14
N ASN A 224 -9.33 3.44 -36.21
CA ASN A 224 -10.56 4.18 -36.48
C ASN A 224 -10.42 5.63 -36.00
N GLU A 225 -11.00 6.59 -36.73
CA GLU A 225 -11.16 7.95 -36.22
C GLU A 225 -11.98 7.96 -34.93
N TYR A 226 -11.56 8.78 -33.97
CA TYR A 226 -12.24 8.97 -32.69
C TYR A 226 -12.58 10.45 -32.50
N PRO A 227 -13.73 10.92 -33.01
CA PRO A 227 -14.08 12.34 -32.97
C PRO A 227 -14.48 12.83 -31.57
N ASN A 228 -14.72 11.90 -30.64
CA ASN A 228 -15.20 12.23 -29.31
C ASN A 228 -14.06 12.74 -28.43
N ALA A 229 -14.38 13.70 -27.56
CA ALA A 229 -13.51 14.01 -26.44
C ALA A 229 -13.45 12.79 -25.51
N LEU A 230 -12.26 12.49 -24.99
CA LEU A 230 -12.16 11.57 -23.86
C LEU A 230 -12.86 12.18 -22.64
N PRO A 231 -13.41 11.34 -21.73
CA PRO A 231 -13.93 11.85 -20.46
C PRO A 231 -12.84 12.70 -19.77
N PRO A 232 -13.25 13.70 -18.94
CA PRO A 232 -12.31 14.47 -18.14
C PRO A 232 -11.31 13.53 -17.48
N LEU A 233 -10.02 13.91 -17.44
CA LEU A 233 -9.02 13.10 -16.75
C LEU A 233 -9.57 12.96 -15.35
N ALA A 234 -9.92 11.72 -14.98
CA ALA A 234 -10.35 11.50 -13.62
C ALA A 234 -9.20 12.04 -12.78
N LYS A 235 -9.48 13.02 -11.91
CA LYS A 235 -8.67 13.13 -10.70
C LYS A 235 -8.61 11.71 -10.18
N THR A 236 -7.40 11.18 -10.09
CA THR A 236 -7.13 9.76 -9.82
C THR A 236 -8.27 9.10 -9.03
N ASN A 237 -8.72 7.91 -9.42
CA ASN A 237 -9.68 7.15 -8.59
C ASN A 237 -9.10 6.86 -7.19
N ALA A 238 -7.80 7.12 -6.97
CA ALA A 238 -7.23 7.22 -5.64
C ALA A 238 -7.88 8.38 -4.86
N PHE A 239 -8.56 8.01 -3.80
CA PHE A 239 -9.09 8.96 -2.84
C PHE A 239 -8.58 8.60 -1.45
N LEU A 240 -8.45 9.63 -0.61
CA LEU A 240 -8.06 9.50 0.77
C LEU A 240 -9.23 9.96 1.65
N PRO A 241 -10.02 9.04 2.22
CA PRO A 241 -11.04 9.37 3.20
C PRO A 241 -10.51 10.26 4.33
N LYS A 242 -11.33 11.21 4.78
CA LYS A 242 -11.04 11.97 6.00
C LYS A 242 -11.20 11.09 7.23
N GLU A 243 -10.23 11.13 8.12
CA GLU A 243 -10.29 10.44 9.42
C GLU A 243 -10.89 11.32 10.50
N ALA A 244 -11.35 10.68 11.58
CA ALA A 244 -11.64 11.36 12.83
C ALA A 244 -10.43 12.16 13.29
N LYS A 245 -10.66 13.38 13.78
CA LYS A 245 -9.59 14.16 14.41
C LYS A 245 -9.13 13.44 15.67
N THR A 246 -7.83 13.32 15.81
CA THR A 246 -7.21 12.67 16.95
C THR A 246 -5.78 13.13 17.10
N ASN A 247 -5.30 13.02 18.32
CA ASN A 247 -3.95 13.34 18.73
C ASN A 247 -3.12 12.09 19.05
N ILE A 248 -3.71 10.91 18.81
CA ILE A 248 -3.00 9.64 18.86
C ILE A 248 -2.08 9.57 17.64
N VAL A 249 -0.88 9.07 17.85
CA VAL A 249 0.20 8.97 16.86
C VAL A 249 -0.10 7.92 15.77
N ASN A 250 -0.69 6.78 16.14
CA ASN A 250 -1.22 5.77 15.21
C ASN A 250 -2.66 5.38 15.59
N PRO A 251 -3.67 6.20 15.24
CA PRO A 251 -5.05 5.91 15.60
C PRO A 251 -5.61 4.75 14.78
N PRO A 252 -6.51 3.92 15.33
CA PRO A 252 -7.24 2.97 14.51
C PRO A 252 -8.11 3.66 13.46
N THR A 253 -8.16 3.12 12.25
CA THR A 253 -9.15 3.53 11.25
C THR A 253 -10.55 3.05 11.65
N ILE A 254 -11.60 3.81 11.33
CA ILE A 254 -12.98 3.42 11.63
C ILE A 254 -13.61 2.78 10.40
N ILE A 255 -14.12 1.56 10.58
CA ILE A 255 -14.90 0.79 9.61
C ILE A 255 -16.35 0.76 10.08
N SER A 256 -17.21 1.54 9.44
CA SER A 256 -18.64 1.61 9.79
C SER A 256 -19.40 0.39 9.27
N GLN A 257 -20.22 -0.23 10.10
CA GLN A 257 -21.20 -1.25 9.71
C GLN A 257 -22.58 -0.64 9.41
N SER A 258 -22.77 0.64 9.69
CA SER A 258 -24.02 1.37 9.49
C SER A 258 -23.84 2.45 8.43
N VAL A 259 -24.78 3.41 8.35
CA VAL A 259 -24.74 4.48 7.36
C VAL A 259 -23.39 5.21 7.43
N ALA A 260 -22.82 5.46 6.26
CA ALA A 260 -21.57 6.18 6.10
C ALA A 260 -21.57 7.53 6.85
N GLN A 261 -20.61 7.72 7.76
CA GLN A 261 -20.45 8.94 8.58
C GLN A 261 -19.06 9.56 8.36
N GLU A 262 -18.98 10.89 8.37
CA GLU A 262 -17.70 11.59 8.36
C GLU A 262 -16.84 11.16 9.55
N GLY A 263 -15.56 10.85 9.30
CA GLY A 263 -14.64 10.29 10.30
C GLY A 263 -14.42 8.77 10.17
N ALA A 264 -15.33 8.06 9.50
CA ALA A 264 -15.08 6.68 9.06
C ALA A 264 -14.40 6.65 7.69
N SER A 265 -13.37 5.82 7.54
CA SER A 265 -12.64 5.67 6.27
C SER A 265 -13.28 4.62 5.37
N SER A 266 -13.94 3.64 5.97
CA SER A 266 -14.41 2.42 5.31
C SER A 266 -15.85 2.09 5.69
N VAL A 267 -16.56 1.41 4.79
CA VAL A 267 -17.91 0.89 5.04
C VAL A 267 -17.90 -0.62 4.83
N LEU A 268 -18.43 -1.36 5.82
CA LEU A 268 -18.62 -2.80 5.77
C LEU A 268 -19.90 -3.13 4.99
N LEU A 269 -19.74 -3.73 3.82
CA LEU A 269 -20.82 -4.21 2.97
C LEU A 269 -21.02 -5.71 3.19
N GLN A 270 -22.06 -6.08 3.94
CA GLN A 270 -22.38 -7.50 4.17
C GLN A 270 -23.10 -8.09 2.96
N ALA A 271 -22.33 -8.65 2.03
CA ALA A 271 -22.85 -9.22 0.80
C ALA A 271 -23.44 -10.62 1.04
N LYS A 272 -24.65 -10.85 0.54
CA LYS A 272 -25.38 -12.12 0.61
C LYS A 272 -26.08 -12.41 -0.71
N ARG A 273 -26.42 -13.67 -0.97
CA ARG A 273 -27.26 -14.07 -2.11
C ARG A 273 -28.74 -13.90 -1.74
N ASN A 274 -29.51 -13.22 -2.59
CA ASN A 274 -30.97 -13.20 -2.48
C ASN A 274 -31.60 -14.48 -3.07
N VAL A 275 -32.94 -14.59 -3.01
CA VAL A 275 -33.66 -15.76 -3.54
C VAL A 275 -33.55 -15.93 -5.06
N GLN A 276 -33.20 -14.88 -5.79
CA GLN A 276 -32.90 -14.90 -7.23
C GLN A 276 -31.44 -15.24 -7.53
N GLY A 277 -30.61 -15.47 -6.51
CA GLY A 277 -29.18 -15.70 -6.67
C GLY A 277 -28.41 -14.45 -7.09
N GLN A 278 -28.86 -13.26 -6.73
CA GLN A 278 -28.10 -12.01 -6.95
C GLN A 278 -27.38 -11.59 -5.66
N TRP A 279 -26.21 -10.97 -5.82
CA TRP A 279 -25.47 -10.38 -4.71
C TRP A 279 -26.15 -9.09 -4.24
N VAL A 280 -26.54 -9.07 -2.96
CA VAL A 280 -27.22 -7.94 -2.34
C VAL A 280 -26.55 -7.50 -1.05
N VAL A 281 -26.68 -6.21 -0.75
CA VAL A 281 -26.34 -5.58 0.54
C VAL A 281 -27.58 -4.84 1.02
N ASP A 282 -28.02 -5.13 2.24
CA ASP A 282 -29.26 -4.57 2.83
C ASP A 282 -30.50 -4.70 1.91
N GLY A 283 -30.55 -5.80 1.15
CA GLY A 283 -31.67 -6.12 0.23
C GLY A 283 -31.61 -5.43 -1.14
N ALA A 284 -30.64 -4.54 -1.39
CA ALA A 284 -30.43 -3.92 -2.70
C ALA A 284 -29.25 -4.58 -3.45
N PRO A 285 -29.21 -4.56 -4.80
CA PRO A 285 -28.06 -5.03 -5.57
C PRO A 285 -26.76 -4.36 -5.11
N ILE A 286 -25.69 -5.14 -4.97
CA ILE A 286 -24.40 -4.66 -4.44
C ILE A 286 -23.82 -3.50 -5.25
N GLU A 287 -24.07 -3.47 -6.56
CA GLU A 287 -23.66 -2.42 -7.50
C GLU A 287 -24.10 -1.04 -7.03
N LYS A 288 -25.34 -0.95 -6.53
CA LYS A 288 -25.91 0.30 -6.01
C LYS A 288 -25.22 0.73 -4.71
N ALA A 289 -24.89 -0.23 -3.84
CA ALA A 289 -24.15 0.06 -2.62
C ALA A 289 -22.74 0.58 -2.94
N LEU A 290 -22.04 -0.06 -3.88
CA LEU A 290 -20.72 0.36 -4.36
C LEU A 290 -20.75 1.77 -5.00
N GLU A 291 -21.76 2.06 -5.82
CA GLU A 291 -21.96 3.37 -6.44
C GLU A 291 -22.15 4.47 -5.37
N ASN A 292 -22.98 4.22 -4.36
CA ASN A 292 -23.31 5.20 -3.32
C ASN A 292 -22.08 5.67 -2.51
N ILE A 293 -21.10 4.77 -2.30
CA ILE A 293 -19.89 5.04 -1.50
C ILE A 293 -18.66 5.40 -2.33
N LYS A 294 -18.73 5.28 -3.67
CA LYS A 294 -17.61 5.51 -4.59
C LYS A 294 -16.96 6.89 -4.35
N GLY A 295 -15.64 6.89 -4.13
CA GLY A 295 -14.86 8.11 -3.88
C GLY A 295 -15.08 8.77 -2.51
N LYS A 296 -15.86 8.14 -1.62
CA LYS A 296 -16.16 8.65 -0.27
C LYS A 296 -15.64 7.71 0.81
N PHE A 297 -15.85 6.41 0.64
CA PHE A 297 -15.44 5.37 1.60
C PHE A 297 -14.81 4.19 0.90
N ILE A 298 -13.91 3.51 1.59
CA ILE A 298 -13.29 2.27 1.11
C ILE A 298 -14.27 1.11 1.37
N PRO A 299 -14.71 0.37 0.34
CA PRO A 299 -15.54 -0.82 0.53
C PRO A 299 -14.77 -1.94 1.24
N VAL A 300 -15.36 -2.45 2.32
CA VAL A 300 -15.00 -3.74 2.93
C VAL A 300 -16.15 -4.71 2.65
N VAL A 301 -15.99 -5.55 1.62
CA VAL A 301 -17.01 -6.50 1.20
C VAL A 301 -16.88 -7.76 2.04
N GLN A 302 -17.85 -8.01 2.92
CA GLN A 302 -17.89 -9.21 3.74
C GLN A 302 -18.74 -10.29 3.07
N VAL A 303 -18.17 -11.47 2.90
CA VAL A 303 -18.83 -12.64 2.27
C VAL A 303 -18.62 -13.87 3.15
N GLU A 304 -19.69 -14.59 3.46
CA GLU A 304 -19.63 -15.86 4.22
C GLU A 304 -20.10 -17.07 3.42
N GLU A 305 -20.77 -16.83 2.29
CA GLU A 305 -21.26 -17.86 1.38
C GLU A 305 -20.25 -18.04 0.24
N HIS A 306 -19.78 -19.26 0.02
CA HIS A 306 -18.76 -19.58 -1.01
C HIS A 306 -19.35 -19.72 -2.42
N ALA A 307 -20.65 -19.48 -2.61
CA ALA A 307 -21.31 -19.64 -3.91
C ALA A 307 -21.07 -18.41 -4.80
N ASP A 308 -20.62 -18.61 -6.04
CA ASP A 308 -20.51 -17.58 -7.09
C ASP A 308 -19.59 -16.39 -6.75
N ILE A 309 -18.40 -16.70 -6.22
CA ILE A 309 -17.35 -15.71 -5.98
C ILE A 309 -16.84 -15.10 -7.29
N GLU A 310 -16.82 -15.88 -8.38
CA GLU A 310 -16.50 -15.37 -9.73
C GLU A 310 -17.49 -14.30 -10.19
N GLY A 311 -18.80 -14.54 -10.04
CA GLY A 311 -19.83 -13.55 -10.34
C GLY A 311 -19.67 -12.28 -9.51
N LEU A 312 -19.34 -12.39 -8.23
CA LEU A 312 -19.01 -11.23 -7.40
C LEU A 312 -17.79 -10.48 -7.93
N ALA A 313 -16.72 -11.20 -8.30
CA ALA A 313 -15.52 -10.59 -8.87
C ALA A 313 -15.82 -9.88 -10.21
N ASN A 314 -16.71 -10.42 -11.03
CA ASN A 314 -17.15 -9.77 -12.27
C ASN A 314 -17.91 -8.47 -11.98
N ILE A 315 -18.80 -8.47 -10.98
CA ILE A 315 -19.45 -7.23 -10.53
C ILE A 315 -18.41 -6.17 -10.13
N MET A 316 -17.39 -6.54 -9.33
CA MET A 316 -16.34 -5.60 -8.91
C MET A 316 -15.57 -5.02 -10.11
N LYS A 317 -15.33 -5.82 -11.16
CA LYS A 317 -14.68 -5.37 -12.40
C LYS A 317 -15.59 -4.42 -13.20
N GLU A 318 -16.86 -4.77 -13.36
CA GLU A 318 -17.86 -3.99 -14.09
C GLU A 318 -18.13 -2.63 -13.43
N THR A 319 -18.20 -2.57 -12.10
CA THR A 319 -18.34 -1.32 -11.34
C THR A 319 -17.04 -0.52 -11.23
N GLN A 320 -15.93 -1.07 -11.76
CA GLN A 320 -14.57 -0.53 -11.65
C GLN A 320 -14.12 -0.32 -10.20
N THR A 321 -14.56 -1.20 -9.29
CA THR A 321 -14.19 -1.16 -7.88
C THR A 321 -12.87 -1.89 -7.66
N GLN A 322 -11.76 -1.16 -7.84
CA GLN A 322 -10.40 -1.72 -7.69
C GLN A 322 -9.81 -1.57 -6.28
N ASP A 323 -10.30 -0.62 -5.50
CA ASP A 323 -9.81 -0.31 -4.16
C ASP A 323 -10.78 -0.83 -3.10
N PHE A 324 -10.69 -2.11 -2.77
CA PHE A 324 -11.57 -2.76 -1.81
C PHE A 324 -10.85 -3.82 -0.97
N GLN A 325 -11.45 -4.14 0.18
CA GLN A 325 -11.07 -5.24 1.05
C GLN A 325 -12.11 -6.36 0.90
N ILE A 326 -11.69 -7.60 0.66
CA ILE A 326 -12.54 -8.79 0.82
C ILE A 326 -12.36 -9.34 2.25
N LEU A 327 -13.46 -9.54 2.96
CA LEU A 327 -13.49 -10.06 4.33
C LEU A 327 -14.33 -11.34 4.37
N SER A 328 -13.83 -12.39 5.01
CA SER A 328 -14.60 -13.62 5.28
C SER A 328 -14.11 -14.30 6.54
N SER A 329 -14.92 -15.14 7.16
CA SER A 329 -14.42 -16.16 8.11
C SER A 329 -13.93 -17.43 7.43
N ASN A 330 -14.17 -17.59 6.12
CA ASN A 330 -13.68 -18.71 5.33
C ASN A 330 -12.45 -18.29 4.50
N PRO A 331 -11.25 -18.83 4.79
CA PRO A 331 -10.03 -18.47 4.06
C PRO A 331 -10.09 -18.81 2.56
N ALA A 332 -10.89 -19.81 2.16
CA ALA A 332 -11.05 -20.17 0.75
C ALA A 332 -11.72 -19.05 -0.07
N ILE A 333 -12.74 -18.37 0.49
CA ILE A 333 -13.43 -17.24 -0.15
C ILE A 333 -12.44 -16.11 -0.44
N VAL A 334 -11.62 -15.76 0.56
CA VAL A 334 -10.60 -14.71 0.43
C VAL A 334 -9.61 -15.08 -0.68
N LYS A 335 -9.08 -16.31 -0.63
CA LYS A 335 -8.11 -16.82 -1.60
C LYS A 335 -8.66 -16.85 -3.02
N GLU A 336 -9.90 -17.27 -3.20
CA GLU A 336 -10.56 -17.34 -4.50
C GLU A 336 -10.80 -15.94 -5.08
N MET A 337 -11.34 -15.00 -4.30
CA MET A 337 -11.51 -13.60 -4.72
C MET A 337 -10.17 -12.96 -5.10
N ARG A 338 -9.12 -13.17 -4.30
CA ARG A 338 -7.73 -12.76 -4.59
C ARG A 338 -7.17 -13.42 -5.85
N GLY A 339 -7.66 -14.62 -6.18
CA GLY A 339 -7.39 -15.32 -7.44
C GLY A 339 -7.92 -14.56 -8.65
N PHE A 340 -9.17 -14.11 -8.59
CA PHE A 340 -9.84 -13.36 -9.66
C PHE A 340 -9.40 -11.89 -9.76
N ILE A 341 -9.05 -11.27 -8.62
CA ILE A 341 -8.62 -9.87 -8.55
C ILE A 341 -7.38 -9.78 -7.66
N LYS A 342 -6.20 -9.85 -8.28
CA LYS A 342 -4.92 -9.87 -7.55
C LYS A 342 -4.66 -8.64 -6.68
N THR A 343 -5.20 -7.48 -7.08
CA THR A 343 -5.07 -6.20 -6.37
C THR A 343 -6.06 -6.03 -5.23
N ALA A 344 -7.06 -6.91 -5.08
CA ALA A 344 -7.94 -6.93 -3.92
C ALA A 344 -7.12 -7.20 -2.66
N ARG A 345 -7.56 -6.68 -1.52
CA ARG A 345 -6.89 -6.92 -0.23
C ARG A 345 -7.68 -7.94 0.58
N GLY A 346 -7.02 -8.92 1.16
CA GLY A 346 -7.65 -9.99 1.94
C GLY A 346 -7.67 -9.71 3.44
N ALA A 347 -8.80 -9.94 4.09
CA ALA A 347 -8.98 -9.91 5.53
C ALA A 347 -9.68 -11.20 6.00
N LEU A 348 -9.23 -11.76 7.11
CA LEU A 348 -9.80 -12.97 7.69
C LEU A 348 -10.47 -12.65 9.04
N ARG A 349 -11.71 -13.09 9.22
CA ARG A 349 -12.46 -12.89 10.46
C ARG A 349 -12.31 -14.10 11.38
N TYR A 350 -11.86 -13.85 12.60
CA TYR A 350 -11.81 -14.85 13.65
C TYR A 350 -13.20 -15.06 14.29
N THR A 351 -13.66 -16.30 14.39
CA THR A 351 -15.03 -16.63 14.86
C THR A 351 -15.07 -17.50 16.11
N LYS A 352 -13.96 -18.11 16.53
CA LYS A 352 -13.95 -18.94 17.74
C LYS A 352 -14.12 -18.09 19.00
N SER A 353 -14.61 -18.70 20.07
CA SER A 353 -14.88 -18.02 21.35
C SER A 353 -13.63 -17.69 22.15
N SER A 354 -12.54 -18.45 21.98
CA SER A 354 -11.24 -18.26 22.66
C SER A 354 -10.15 -18.02 21.64
N PHE A 355 -9.03 -17.42 22.06
CA PHE A 355 -7.84 -17.23 21.24
C PHE A 355 -6.60 -17.54 22.08
N ASN A 356 -6.18 -18.81 22.08
CA ASN A 356 -4.99 -19.28 22.78
C ASN A 356 -3.76 -19.29 21.85
N LYS A 357 -2.59 -19.75 22.33
CA LYS A 357 -1.36 -19.79 21.52
C LYS A 357 -1.47 -20.67 20.28
N ASP A 358 -2.15 -21.81 20.36
CA ASP A 358 -2.32 -22.72 19.23
C ASP A 358 -3.27 -22.12 18.18
N ASP A 359 -4.37 -21.51 18.64
CA ASP A 359 -5.29 -20.75 17.79
C ASP A 359 -4.55 -19.60 17.08
N MET A 360 -3.64 -18.93 17.79
CA MET A 360 -2.89 -17.79 17.27
C MET A 360 -1.94 -18.21 16.15
N ALA A 361 -1.16 -19.28 16.34
CA ALA A 361 -0.29 -19.81 15.28
C ALA A 361 -1.11 -20.32 14.07
N ALA A 362 -2.22 -21.02 14.31
CA ALA A 362 -3.11 -21.48 13.24
C ALA A 362 -3.72 -20.32 12.44
N PHE A 363 -4.15 -19.26 13.13
CA PHE A 363 -4.76 -18.11 12.48
C PHE A 363 -3.78 -17.30 11.65
N VAL A 364 -2.52 -17.17 12.09
CA VAL A 364 -1.44 -16.58 11.26
C VAL A 364 -1.27 -17.34 9.94
N ARG A 365 -1.21 -18.68 10.01
CA ARG A 365 -1.12 -19.52 8.81
C ARG A 365 -2.32 -19.31 7.89
N ASP A 366 -3.54 -19.38 8.44
CA ASP A 366 -4.77 -19.18 7.64
C ASP A 366 -4.78 -17.80 6.95
N ILE A 367 -4.29 -16.75 7.62
CA ILE A 367 -4.19 -15.41 7.04
C ILE A 367 -3.22 -15.41 5.86
N HIS A 368 -2.00 -15.90 6.04
CA HIS A 368 -0.99 -15.85 4.98
C HIS A 368 -1.33 -16.79 3.80
N GLU A 369 -1.84 -18.00 4.07
CA GLU A 369 -2.22 -18.97 3.04
C GLU A 369 -3.42 -18.53 2.18
N SER A 370 -4.28 -17.67 2.72
CA SER A 370 -5.43 -17.09 2.04
C SER A 370 -5.12 -15.78 1.31
N ASP A 371 -3.87 -15.34 1.30
CA ASP A 371 -3.45 -14.03 0.77
C ASP A 371 -4.21 -12.87 1.46
N ALA A 372 -4.41 -13.01 2.77
CA ALA A 372 -4.86 -11.94 3.65
C ALA A 372 -3.68 -11.27 4.35
N MET A 373 -3.95 -10.07 4.87
CA MET A 373 -3.01 -9.24 5.64
C MET A 373 -3.65 -8.59 6.87
N VAL A 374 -4.97 -8.78 7.03
CA VAL A 374 -5.76 -8.20 8.13
C VAL A 374 -6.46 -9.31 8.90
N ALA A 375 -6.26 -9.33 10.21
CA ALA A 375 -7.02 -10.11 11.18
C ALA A 375 -8.19 -9.28 11.70
N VAL A 376 -9.43 -9.71 11.50
CA VAL A 376 -10.62 -9.08 12.10
C VAL A 376 -11.08 -9.91 13.29
N MET A 377 -11.04 -9.35 14.50
CA MET A 377 -11.22 -10.11 15.74
C MET A 377 -12.25 -9.45 16.68
N PRO A 378 -13.06 -10.24 17.41
CA PRO A 378 -13.90 -9.71 18.49
C PRO A 378 -13.05 -9.11 19.62
N GLN A 379 -13.48 -7.99 20.20
CA GLN A 379 -12.76 -7.33 21.32
C GLN A 379 -12.42 -8.31 22.46
N LYS A 380 -13.33 -9.21 22.82
CA LYS A 380 -13.15 -10.22 23.88
C LYS A 380 -12.01 -11.22 23.62
N ASN A 381 -11.55 -11.35 22.37
CA ASN A 381 -10.49 -12.26 21.95
C ASN A 381 -9.13 -11.57 21.80
N LEU A 382 -9.08 -10.26 22.04
CA LEU A 382 -7.87 -9.46 21.88
C LEU A 382 -7.20 -9.18 23.22
N SER A 383 -5.88 -9.18 23.20
CA SER A 383 -5.00 -8.65 24.24
C SER A 383 -3.90 -7.82 23.56
N PRO A 384 -3.22 -6.90 24.27
CA PRO A 384 -2.10 -6.16 23.69
C PRO A 384 -0.99 -7.09 23.16
N ASP A 385 -0.73 -8.19 23.86
CA ASP A 385 0.29 -9.18 23.47
C ASP A 385 -0.12 -9.93 22.18
N ALA A 386 -1.42 -10.24 22.02
CA ALA A 386 -1.92 -10.87 20.81
C ALA A 386 -1.83 -9.92 19.60
N VAL A 387 -2.15 -8.63 19.79
CA VAL A 387 -1.98 -7.62 18.75
C VAL A 387 -0.51 -7.47 18.36
N HIS A 388 0.38 -7.38 19.35
CA HIS A 388 1.82 -7.28 19.13
C HIS A 388 2.40 -8.51 18.40
N TYR A 389 1.94 -9.71 18.76
CA TYR A 389 2.32 -10.95 18.08
C TYR A 389 1.95 -10.95 16.60
N LEU A 390 0.77 -10.43 16.26
CA LEU A 390 0.31 -10.31 14.86
C LEU A 390 1.07 -9.20 14.11
N HIS A 391 1.28 -8.04 14.73
CA HIS A 391 2.04 -6.94 14.13
C HIS A 391 3.48 -7.33 13.79
N SER A 392 4.18 -8.03 14.68
CA SER A 392 5.55 -8.53 14.44
C SER A 392 5.63 -9.53 13.28
N ARG A 393 4.49 -10.09 12.84
CA ARG A 393 4.37 -10.99 11.69
C ARG A 393 3.75 -10.31 10.48
N ALA A 394 3.78 -8.98 10.44
CA ALA A 394 3.27 -8.18 9.34
C ALA A 394 1.74 -8.32 9.09
N ILE A 395 0.96 -8.62 10.14
CA ILE A 395 -0.50 -8.73 10.08
C ILE A 395 -1.14 -7.56 10.82
N SER A 396 -1.98 -6.78 10.11
CA SER A 396 -2.79 -5.73 10.73
C SER A 396 -3.97 -6.31 11.51
N VAL A 397 -4.38 -5.67 12.60
CA VAL A 397 -5.47 -6.15 13.46
C VAL A 397 -6.61 -5.16 13.52
N TRP A 398 -7.81 -5.59 13.13
CA TRP A 398 -9.05 -4.83 13.29
C TRP A 398 -9.92 -5.44 14.39
N GLY A 399 -10.24 -4.65 15.41
CA GLY A 399 -11.12 -5.05 16.50
C GLY A 399 -12.58 -4.77 16.19
N SER A 400 -13.47 -5.67 16.58
CA SER A 400 -14.92 -5.52 16.44
C SER A 400 -15.65 -5.49 17.78
N GLY A 401 -16.80 -4.78 17.80
CA GLY A 401 -17.67 -4.68 18.98
C GLY A 401 -17.56 -3.38 19.78
N ALA A 402 -17.15 -2.27 19.16
CA ALA A 402 -17.14 -0.95 19.79
C ALA A 402 -18.55 -0.33 19.84
N GLU A 403 -19.43 -0.84 20.69
CA GLU A 403 -20.84 -0.40 20.75
C GLU A 403 -21.10 0.82 21.64
N ASP A 404 -20.06 1.37 22.27
CA ASP A 404 -20.08 2.60 23.05
C ASP A 404 -18.66 3.18 23.17
N VAL A 405 -18.55 4.37 23.78
CA VAL A 405 -17.29 5.10 23.93
C VAL A 405 -16.27 4.31 24.76
N GLN A 406 -16.72 3.56 25.78
CA GLN A 406 -15.83 2.77 26.62
C GLN A 406 -15.24 1.59 25.85
N ALA A 407 -16.07 0.87 25.09
CA ALA A 407 -15.62 -0.23 24.24
C ALA A 407 -14.67 0.28 23.13
N ALA A 408 -14.90 1.48 22.59
CA ALA A 408 -13.96 2.11 21.68
C ALA A 408 -12.61 2.40 22.35
N HIS A 409 -12.58 2.96 23.56
CA HIS A 409 -11.36 3.13 24.34
C HIS A 409 -10.63 1.80 24.58
N THR A 410 -11.34 0.75 24.98
CA THR A 410 -10.74 -0.58 25.18
C THR A 410 -10.03 -1.06 23.91
N LEU A 411 -10.65 -0.93 22.72
CA LEU A 411 -10.00 -1.30 21.46
C LEU A 411 -8.79 -0.42 21.11
N ILE A 412 -8.88 0.90 21.33
CA ILE A 412 -7.76 1.82 21.14
C ILE A 412 -6.55 1.39 21.98
N HIS A 413 -6.76 1.06 23.25
CA HIS A 413 -5.69 0.63 24.17
C HIS A 413 -5.26 -0.83 24.01
N LEU A 414 -6.03 -1.66 23.30
CA LEU A 414 -5.56 -2.96 22.82
C LEU A 414 -4.55 -2.82 21.67
N GLY A 415 -4.52 -1.66 21.01
CA GLY A 415 -3.58 -1.36 19.95
C GLY A 415 -4.00 -1.80 18.56
N VAL A 416 -5.30 -1.96 18.31
CA VAL A 416 -5.81 -2.34 16.99
C VAL A 416 -5.55 -1.24 15.94
N ASP A 417 -5.36 -1.61 14.68
CA ASP A 417 -5.21 -0.70 13.54
C ASP A 417 -6.55 -0.24 12.97
N GLY A 418 -7.64 -0.95 13.29
CA GLY A 418 -8.98 -0.64 12.83
C GLY A 418 -10.06 -1.01 13.82
N ILE A 419 -11.15 -0.25 13.85
CA ILE A 419 -12.34 -0.51 14.67
C ILE A 419 -13.53 -0.74 13.74
N VAL A 420 -14.06 -1.96 13.76
CA VAL A 420 -15.30 -2.35 13.08
C VAL A 420 -16.47 -2.15 14.05
N THR A 421 -17.41 -1.25 13.72
CA THR A 421 -18.50 -0.87 14.63
C THR A 421 -19.79 -0.47 13.93
N GLY A 422 -20.94 -0.77 14.54
CA GLY A 422 -22.23 -0.22 14.18
C GLY A 422 -22.48 1.22 14.66
N LYS A 423 -21.65 1.72 15.58
CA LYS A 423 -21.73 3.05 16.21
C LYS A 423 -20.44 3.87 16.01
N PRO A 424 -20.12 4.26 14.76
CA PRO A 424 -18.90 5.01 14.46
C PRO A 424 -18.76 6.31 15.28
N GLU A 425 -19.86 6.97 15.65
CA GLU A 425 -19.87 8.19 16.46
C GLU A 425 -19.18 8.00 17.82
N ALA A 426 -19.34 6.84 18.46
CA ALA A 426 -18.71 6.55 19.74
C ALA A 426 -17.18 6.40 19.62
N SER A 427 -16.73 5.78 18.53
CA SER A 427 -15.29 5.66 18.22
C SER A 427 -14.69 7.02 17.84
N ILE A 428 -15.41 7.84 17.08
CA ILE A 428 -15.00 9.21 16.74
C ILE A 428 -14.86 10.05 18.02
N GLU A 429 -15.83 9.96 18.92
CA GLU A 429 -15.79 10.65 20.23
C GLU A 429 -14.59 10.19 21.06
N ALA A 430 -14.34 8.88 21.15
CA ALA A 430 -13.20 8.34 21.90
C ALA A 430 -11.85 8.84 21.34
N LEU A 431 -11.67 8.82 20.02
CA LEU A 431 -10.43 9.26 19.35
C LEU A 431 -10.11 10.75 19.60
N GLY A 432 -11.13 11.58 19.83
CA GLY A 432 -10.98 13.01 20.10
C GLY A 432 -10.55 13.38 21.53
N GLN A 433 -10.40 12.40 22.43
CA GLN A 433 -10.17 12.64 23.86
C GLN A 433 -8.70 12.55 24.32
N TYR A 434 -7.74 12.38 23.41
CA TYR A 434 -6.34 12.21 23.77
C TYR A 434 -5.52 13.50 23.58
N PRO A 435 -4.47 13.74 24.38
CA PRO A 435 -3.52 14.84 24.18
C PRO A 435 -2.58 14.58 22.99
N GLU A 436 -1.95 15.63 22.45
CA GLU A 436 -0.96 15.54 21.36
C GLU A 436 0.16 14.55 21.67
N ASN A 437 0.71 13.89 20.64
CA ASN A 437 1.79 12.90 20.78
C ASN A 437 1.44 11.74 21.71
N THR A 438 0.17 11.33 21.76
CA THR A 438 -0.25 10.16 22.53
C THR A 438 0.11 8.86 21.82
N LEU A 439 0.88 8.03 22.51
CA LEU A 439 1.13 6.64 22.18
C LEU A 439 0.18 5.75 22.98
N VAL A 440 -0.68 5.03 22.28
CA VAL A 440 -1.53 3.95 22.84
C VAL A 440 -1.10 2.57 22.36
N GLN A 441 -0.11 2.52 21.47
CA GLN A 441 0.41 1.30 20.85
C GLN A 441 1.93 1.34 20.91
N ARG A 442 2.54 0.19 21.19
CA ARG A 442 3.99 -0.01 21.06
C ARG A 442 4.30 -0.17 19.57
N PRO A 443 5.17 0.65 18.96
CA PRO A 443 5.65 0.38 17.61
C PRO A 443 6.48 -0.90 17.60
N VAL A 444 6.31 -1.72 16.56
CA VAL A 444 7.14 -2.89 16.27
C VAL A 444 8.43 -2.40 15.63
N VAL A 445 9.56 -2.56 16.30
CA VAL A 445 10.82 -1.97 15.83
C VAL A 445 11.75 -3.07 15.37
N ALA A 446 12.29 -2.88 14.18
CA ALA A 446 13.26 -3.75 13.58
C ALA A 446 14.68 -3.18 13.71
N ALA A 447 15.57 -3.98 14.29
CA ALA A 447 16.97 -3.65 14.48
C ALA A 447 17.73 -3.95 13.18
N HIS A 448 18.03 -2.89 12.41
CA HIS A 448 18.64 -2.99 11.08
C HIS A 448 20.05 -3.59 11.18
N ARG A 449 20.27 -4.76 10.57
CA ARG A 449 21.54 -5.51 10.64
C ARG A 449 22.01 -5.79 12.08
N GLY A 450 21.07 -5.89 13.03
CA GLY A 450 21.35 -5.79 14.46
C GLY A 450 21.29 -4.34 14.93
N VAL A 451 22.37 -3.83 15.53
CA VAL A 451 22.46 -2.43 15.99
C VAL A 451 23.83 -1.86 15.60
N PRO A 452 24.05 -1.50 14.33
CA PRO A 452 25.33 -1.02 13.82
C PRO A 452 25.79 0.30 14.42
N SER A 453 24.97 0.98 15.22
CA SER A 453 25.43 2.10 16.05
C SER A 453 26.21 1.67 17.30
N LEU A 454 26.10 0.40 17.72
CA LEU A 454 26.68 -0.12 18.98
C LEU A 454 27.56 -1.38 18.82
N ALA A 455 27.38 -2.15 17.74
CA ALA A 455 28.13 -3.37 17.47
C ALA A 455 28.24 -3.62 15.96
N PRO A 456 29.29 -4.31 15.45
CA PRO A 456 29.52 -4.47 14.00
C PRO A 456 28.31 -5.08 13.30
N GLU A 457 27.85 -4.43 12.22
CA GLU A 457 26.65 -4.85 11.47
C GLU A 457 26.71 -6.33 11.07
N ASN A 458 25.56 -7.00 11.07
CA ASN A 458 25.43 -8.36 10.54
C ASN A 458 26.36 -9.40 11.24
N THR A 459 26.59 -9.23 12.54
CA THR A 459 27.34 -10.17 13.40
C THR A 459 26.48 -10.72 14.54
N MET A 460 26.86 -11.87 15.10
CA MET A 460 26.17 -12.42 16.27
C MET A 460 26.25 -11.50 17.49
N ALA A 461 27.32 -10.72 17.65
CA ALA A 461 27.41 -9.71 18.70
C ALA A 461 26.33 -8.63 18.54
N SER A 462 26.16 -8.10 17.32
CA SER A 462 25.18 -7.05 17.05
C SER A 462 23.74 -7.53 17.20
N TYR A 463 23.45 -8.77 16.80
CA TYR A 463 22.13 -9.35 16.99
C TYR A 463 21.80 -9.64 18.46
N ARG A 464 22.76 -10.13 19.26
CA ARG A 464 22.56 -10.28 20.71
C ARG A 464 22.27 -8.94 21.36
N LYS A 465 23.01 -7.90 20.96
CA LYS A 465 22.79 -6.54 21.46
C LYS A 465 21.41 -6.00 21.08
N ALA A 466 20.94 -6.25 19.86
CA ALA A 466 19.58 -5.89 19.44
C ALA A 466 18.50 -6.53 20.33
N TYR A 467 18.64 -7.83 20.59
CA TYR A 467 17.72 -8.58 21.45
C TYR A 467 17.73 -8.07 22.90
N GLU A 468 18.92 -7.79 23.45
CA GLU A 468 19.06 -7.21 24.79
C GLU A 468 18.37 -5.85 24.94
N LEU A 469 18.35 -5.04 23.86
CA LEU A 469 17.68 -3.73 23.82
C LEU A 469 16.16 -3.83 23.56
N GLY A 470 15.59 -5.04 23.52
CA GLY A 470 14.16 -5.26 23.35
C GLY A 470 13.65 -5.04 21.92
N ALA A 471 14.48 -5.34 20.91
CA ALA A 471 14.04 -5.37 19.51
C ALA A 471 12.94 -6.42 19.30
N ASP A 472 11.86 -6.04 18.59
CA ASP A 472 10.79 -6.99 18.24
C ASP A 472 11.15 -7.77 16.99
N MET A 473 11.95 -7.15 16.11
CA MET A 473 12.52 -7.80 14.95
C MET A 473 14.02 -7.55 14.86
N ILE A 474 14.76 -8.54 14.37
CA ILE A 474 16.18 -8.41 14.01
C ILE A 474 16.29 -8.58 12.51
N GLU A 475 16.82 -7.56 11.84
CA GLU A 475 16.96 -7.54 10.39
C GLU A 475 18.35 -8.03 9.96
N THR A 476 18.42 -8.74 8.83
CA THR A 476 19.66 -9.33 8.29
C THR A 476 19.63 -9.38 6.76
N ASP A 477 20.81 -9.46 6.15
CA ASP A 477 21.00 -9.53 4.70
C ASP A 477 21.63 -10.87 4.28
N VAL A 478 20.93 -11.68 3.48
CA VAL A 478 21.41 -13.01 3.06
C VAL A 478 22.04 -12.97 1.66
N GLN A 479 23.28 -13.48 1.60
CA GLN A 479 24.08 -13.69 0.40
C GLN A 479 24.49 -15.17 0.29
N MET A 480 25.11 -15.54 -0.84
CA MET A 480 25.59 -16.90 -1.08
C MET A 480 27.06 -16.92 -1.49
N THR A 481 27.82 -17.82 -0.89
CA THR A 481 29.25 -18.06 -1.18
C THR A 481 29.45 -18.85 -2.48
N LYS A 482 30.69 -18.91 -2.94
CA LYS A 482 31.10 -19.71 -4.13
C LYS A 482 30.73 -21.19 -4.03
N ASP A 483 30.78 -21.75 -2.82
CA ASP A 483 30.48 -23.15 -2.51
C ASP A 483 29.02 -23.37 -2.06
N GLY A 484 28.13 -22.40 -2.33
CA GLY A 484 26.67 -22.54 -2.14
C GLY A 484 26.22 -22.49 -0.67
N LYS A 485 26.98 -21.83 0.20
CA LYS A 485 26.59 -21.63 1.61
C LYS A 485 25.95 -20.25 1.78
N LEU A 486 24.86 -20.19 2.56
CA LEU A 486 24.23 -18.92 2.89
C LEU A 486 24.99 -18.24 4.02
N VAL A 487 25.36 -16.98 3.79
CA VAL A 487 26.07 -16.12 4.74
C VAL A 487 25.35 -14.79 4.87
N ILE A 488 25.60 -14.15 6.00
CA ILE A 488 24.97 -12.89 6.36
C ILE A 488 25.92 -11.73 6.05
N MET A 489 25.56 -10.90 5.07
CA MET A 489 26.33 -9.74 4.66
C MET A 489 25.51 -8.79 3.77
N HIS A 490 25.55 -7.49 4.07
CA HIS A 490 24.82 -6.49 3.29
C HIS A 490 25.41 -6.30 1.89
N ASP A 491 26.72 -6.06 1.82
CA ASP A 491 27.41 -5.74 0.58
C ASP A 491 27.66 -7.01 -0.24
N TYR A 492 27.78 -6.87 -1.56
CA TYR A 492 28.19 -7.98 -2.42
C TYR A 492 29.68 -8.36 -2.26
N ASN A 493 30.48 -7.52 -1.60
CA ASN A 493 31.88 -7.75 -1.28
C ASN A 493 32.14 -7.64 0.22
N VAL A 494 33.24 -8.23 0.67
CA VAL A 494 33.61 -8.30 2.10
C VAL A 494 34.37 -7.06 2.57
N ASP A 495 34.73 -6.16 1.65
CA ASP A 495 35.74 -5.12 1.83
C ASP A 495 35.36 -4.09 2.90
N ARG A 496 34.10 -3.66 2.97
CA ARG A 496 33.69 -2.58 3.88
C ARG A 496 33.69 -3.04 5.34
N THR A 497 33.18 -4.24 5.61
CA THR A 497 32.87 -4.72 6.97
C THR A 497 33.86 -5.74 7.50
N THR A 498 34.83 -6.19 6.71
CA THR A 498 35.85 -7.15 7.16
C THR A 498 37.28 -6.69 6.85
N ASN A 499 38.28 -7.40 7.35
CA ASN A 499 39.69 -7.22 6.97
C ASN A 499 40.09 -7.85 5.61
N GLY A 500 39.15 -8.47 4.88
CA GLY A 500 39.39 -9.09 3.57
C GLY A 500 39.04 -8.19 2.39
N THR A 501 39.17 -8.75 1.18
CA THR A 501 38.68 -8.15 -0.07
C THR A 501 38.07 -9.21 -0.99
N GLY A 502 37.14 -8.80 -1.85
CA GLY A 502 36.55 -9.65 -2.91
C GLY A 502 35.04 -9.88 -2.73
N TYR A 503 34.41 -10.38 -3.79
CA TYR A 503 32.97 -10.65 -3.78
C TYR A 503 32.63 -11.91 -2.98
N VAL A 504 31.53 -11.88 -2.22
CA VAL A 504 31.04 -13.02 -1.44
C VAL A 504 30.86 -14.26 -2.33
N LYS A 505 30.29 -14.08 -3.52
CA LYS A 505 30.07 -15.16 -4.51
C LYS A 505 31.36 -15.79 -5.07
N ASP A 506 32.52 -15.14 -4.89
CA ASP A 506 33.81 -15.62 -5.40
C ASP A 506 34.65 -16.29 -4.30
N LEU A 507 34.21 -16.23 -3.04
CA LEU A 507 34.88 -16.81 -1.87
C LEU A 507 34.11 -18.02 -1.34
N THR A 508 34.80 -19.05 -0.85
CA THR A 508 34.17 -20.16 -0.13
C THR A 508 33.81 -19.75 1.30
N LEU A 509 32.91 -20.49 1.96
CA LEU A 509 32.60 -20.27 3.37
C LEU A 509 33.87 -20.34 4.24
N GLU A 510 34.76 -21.30 3.97
CA GLU A 510 36.03 -21.43 4.70
C GLU A 510 36.86 -20.15 4.60
N GLN A 511 37.00 -19.57 3.40
CA GLN A 511 37.73 -18.32 3.19
C GLN A 511 37.06 -17.16 3.95
N ILE A 512 35.74 -17.02 3.84
CA ILE A 512 34.99 -15.96 4.53
C ILE A 512 35.12 -16.06 6.05
N ARG A 513 35.13 -17.28 6.62
CA ARG A 513 35.27 -17.50 8.06
C ARG A 513 36.66 -17.17 8.61
N THR A 514 37.68 -17.05 7.76
CA THR A 514 39.00 -16.54 8.20
C THR A 514 38.99 -15.04 8.47
N LEU A 515 38.06 -14.31 7.85
CA LEU A 515 37.94 -12.85 7.98
C LEU A 515 37.49 -12.44 9.39
N ASP A 516 37.80 -11.19 9.73
CA ASP A 516 37.38 -10.53 10.95
C ASP A 516 36.36 -9.44 10.61
N ALA A 517 35.12 -9.63 11.04
CA ALA A 517 33.98 -8.76 10.78
C ALA A 517 33.78 -7.67 11.86
N GLY A 518 34.60 -7.65 12.91
CA GLY A 518 34.50 -6.69 14.01
C GLY A 518 35.67 -5.71 14.11
N ILE A 519 36.85 -6.07 13.59
CA ILE A 519 38.08 -5.27 13.72
C ILE A 519 37.97 -3.85 13.14
N LYS A 520 37.13 -3.65 12.12
CA LYS A 520 36.89 -2.33 11.51
C LYS A 520 35.90 -1.48 12.30
N PHE A 521 35.10 -2.08 13.19
CA PHE A 521 34.14 -1.38 14.02
C PHE A 521 34.83 -0.83 15.28
N SER A 522 35.42 -1.72 16.09
CA SER A 522 36.27 -1.33 17.21
C SER A 522 37.15 -2.51 17.66
N PRO A 523 38.27 -2.28 18.38
CA PRO A 523 39.11 -3.35 18.91
C PRO A 523 38.39 -4.32 19.86
N GLU A 524 37.29 -3.90 20.50
CA GLU A 524 36.50 -4.74 21.40
C GLU A 524 35.85 -5.93 20.69
N PHE A 525 35.49 -5.75 19.41
CA PHE A 525 34.85 -6.78 18.58
C PHE A 525 35.85 -7.55 17.71
N GLN A 526 37.16 -7.40 17.94
CA GLN A 526 38.16 -8.15 17.22
C GLN A 526 37.90 -9.66 17.36
N GLY A 527 37.92 -10.37 16.22
CA GLY A 527 37.67 -11.79 16.12
C GLY A 527 36.23 -12.18 15.77
N GLU A 528 35.29 -11.22 15.76
CA GLU A 528 33.92 -11.47 15.28
C GLU A 528 33.92 -12.03 13.85
N LYS A 529 33.01 -12.97 13.59
CA LYS A 529 32.95 -13.71 12.33
C LYS A 529 31.71 -13.33 11.54
N VAL A 530 31.82 -13.41 10.22
CA VAL A 530 30.66 -13.40 9.32
C VAL A 530 29.80 -14.63 9.65
N PRO A 531 28.55 -14.47 10.10
CA PRO A 531 27.66 -15.58 10.42
C PRO A 531 27.18 -16.29 9.16
N THR A 532 26.94 -17.58 9.27
CA THR A 532 26.06 -18.31 8.34
C THR A 532 24.60 -18.00 8.66
N PHE A 533 23.70 -18.18 7.69
CA PHE A 533 22.26 -18.03 7.94
C PHE A 533 21.75 -19.03 8.99
N GLU A 534 22.22 -20.29 8.94
CA GLU A 534 21.95 -21.31 9.95
C GLU A 534 22.37 -20.88 11.37
N GLU A 535 23.57 -20.32 11.56
CA GLU A 535 24.03 -19.84 12.87
C GLU A 535 23.12 -18.74 13.42
N PHE A 536 22.63 -17.86 12.55
CA PHE A 536 21.69 -16.80 12.91
C PHE A 536 20.33 -17.35 13.34
N LEU A 537 19.72 -18.24 12.54
CA LEU A 537 18.47 -18.92 12.90
C LEU A 537 18.59 -19.62 14.26
N ASN A 538 19.63 -20.42 14.44
CA ASN A 538 19.88 -21.15 15.69
C ASN A 538 20.12 -20.21 16.88
N GLY A 539 20.71 -19.04 16.66
CA GLY A 539 20.96 -18.04 17.71
C GLY A 539 19.69 -17.41 18.30
N PHE A 540 18.58 -17.43 17.56
CA PHE A 540 17.30 -16.82 17.96
C PHE A 540 16.12 -17.80 18.02
N LYS A 541 16.33 -19.07 17.67
CA LYS A 541 15.32 -20.11 17.84
C LYS A 541 14.81 -20.17 19.28
N GLY A 542 13.48 -20.13 19.43
CA GLY A 542 12.80 -20.17 20.73
C GLY A 542 12.82 -18.86 21.52
N LYS A 543 13.40 -17.79 20.98
CA LYS A 543 13.32 -16.45 21.57
C LYS A 543 12.11 -15.70 21.02
N ASP A 544 11.59 -14.78 21.83
CA ASP A 544 10.48 -13.92 21.46
C ASP A 544 10.99 -12.74 20.61
N VAL A 545 11.35 -13.03 19.36
CA VAL A 545 11.79 -12.06 18.35
C VAL A 545 11.50 -12.61 16.95
N VAL A 546 11.15 -11.73 16.01
CA VAL A 546 10.97 -12.10 14.59
C VAL A 546 12.22 -11.74 13.80
N LEU A 547 12.61 -12.59 12.85
CA LEU A 547 13.76 -12.32 11.99
C LEU A 547 13.26 -11.71 10.67
N LEU A 548 13.70 -10.50 10.36
CA LEU A 548 13.40 -9.81 9.11
C LEU A 548 14.55 -10.06 8.14
N VAL A 549 14.36 -10.96 7.17
CA VAL A 549 15.44 -11.50 6.35
C VAL A 549 15.38 -10.90 4.95
N GLU A 550 16.36 -10.07 4.58
CA GLU A 550 16.49 -9.54 3.22
C GLU A 550 17.20 -10.55 2.29
N LEU A 551 16.59 -10.85 1.14
CA LEU A 551 17.23 -11.63 0.07
C LEU A 551 17.97 -10.71 -0.90
N LYS A 552 19.31 -10.85 -0.96
CA LYS A 552 20.19 -10.09 -1.86
C LYS A 552 20.61 -10.89 -3.10
N ALA A 553 21.06 -12.13 -2.90
CA ALA A 553 21.62 -12.93 -3.98
C ALA A 553 20.51 -13.61 -4.79
N SER A 554 20.65 -13.60 -6.11
CA SER A 554 19.70 -14.28 -7.00
C SER A 554 19.73 -15.80 -6.81
N GLY A 555 18.55 -16.44 -6.82
CA GLY A 555 18.43 -17.91 -6.80
C GLY A 555 18.60 -18.59 -5.43
N ILE A 556 18.59 -17.83 -4.33
CA ILE A 556 18.74 -18.38 -2.96
C ILE A 556 17.42 -18.79 -2.31
N GLU A 557 16.27 -18.43 -2.87
CA GLU A 557 14.96 -18.49 -2.21
C GLU A 557 14.64 -19.90 -1.70
N LYS A 558 14.93 -20.92 -2.52
CA LYS A 558 14.69 -22.32 -2.16
C LYS A 558 15.53 -22.75 -0.97
N GLN A 559 16.82 -22.40 -0.95
CA GLN A 559 17.72 -22.79 0.14
C GLN A 559 17.39 -22.05 1.42
N VAL A 560 17.07 -20.75 1.34
CA VAL A 560 16.61 -19.95 2.50
C VAL A 560 15.37 -20.57 3.11
N MET A 561 14.35 -20.88 2.31
CA MET A 561 13.13 -21.52 2.81
C MET A 561 13.40 -22.87 3.45
N GLN A 562 14.26 -23.70 2.85
CA GLN A 562 14.66 -24.98 3.43
C GLN A 562 15.35 -24.83 4.78
N GLU A 563 16.27 -23.87 4.94
CA GLU A 563 16.96 -23.62 6.22
C GLU A 563 15.97 -23.11 7.29
N ILE A 564 15.00 -22.26 6.93
CA ILE A 564 13.94 -21.78 7.85
C ILE A 564 13.03 -22.94 8.29
N GLU A 565 12.61 -23.80 7.37
CA GLU A 565 11.75 -24.97 7.65
C GLU A 565 12.48 -25.98 8.54
N GLN A 566 13.76 -26.28 8.24
CA GLN A 566 14.58 -27.17 9.07
C GLN A 566 14.82 -26.60 10.48
N ALA A 567 14.95 -25.28 10.60
CA ALA A 567 15.01 -24.62 11.90
C ALA A 567 13.66 -24.64 12.63
N GLY A 568 12.54 -24.90 11.95
CA GLY A 568 11.19 -24.83 12.52
C GLY A 568 10.77 -23.40 12.87
N MET A 569 11.20 -22.43 12.06
CA MET A 569 11.06 -20.99 12.34
C MET A 569 10.17 -20.24 11.33
N ILE A 570 9.34 -20.95 10.55
CA ILE A 570 8.44 -20.31 9.56
C ILE A 570 7.60 -19.20 10.19
N ASP A 571 7.04 -19.45 11.38
CA ASP A 571 6.22 -18.47 12.12
C ASP A 571 7.04 -17.35 12.79
N ASN A 572 8.37 -17.36 12.69
CA ASN A 572 9.29 -16.40 13.30
C ASN A 572 10.14 -15.65 12.27
N VAL A 573 9.85 -15.78 10.97
CA VAL A 573 10.58 -15.12 9.90
C VAL A 573 9.62 -14.31 9.02
N VAL A 574 10.06 -13.11 8.64
CA VAL A 574 9.46 -12.32 7.57
C VAL A 574 10.53 -12.07 6.52
N ILE A 575 10.23 -12.38 5.26
CA ILE A 575 11.18 -12.20 4.15
C ILE A 575 10.96 -10.84 3.49
N GLN A 576 12.03 -10.13 3.14
CA GLN A 576 11.95 -8.91 2.35
C GLN A 576 12.95 -8.86 1.20
N SER A 577 12.68 -8.04 0.19
CA SER A 577 13.62 -7.80 -0.91
C SER A 577 13.22 -6.59 -1.76
N PHE A 578 14.20 -5.97 -2.41
CA PHE A 578 13.98 -5.01 -3.51
C PHE A 578 13.58 -5.71 -4.83
N ASP A 579 13.88 -6.99 -4.97
CA ASP A 579 13.46 -7.77 -6.14
C ASP A 579 12.09 -8.39 -5.87
N ALA A 580 11.08 -7.90 -6.60
CA ALA A 580 9.73 -8.45 -6.55
C ALA A 580 9.67 -9.93 -6.93
N ASN A 581 10.62 -10.45 -7.71
CA ASN A 581 10.70 -11.87 -8.04
C ASN A 581 11.07 -12.71 -6.82
N HIS A 582 11.96 -12.24 -5.95
CA HIS A 582 12.25 -12.92 -4.68
C HIS A 582 10.97 -13.11 -3.86
N ILE A 583 10.16 -12.06 -3.75
CA ILE A 583 8.87 -12.11 -3.03
C ILE A 583 7.91 -13.13 -3.66
N ARG A 584 7.76 -13.10 -4.99
CA ARG A 584 6.88 -14.04 -5.70
C ARG A 584 7.37 -15.49 -5.63
N ASN A 585 8.68 -15.71 -5.71
CA ASN A 585 9.30 -17.02 -5.63
C ASN A 585 9.15 -17.62 -4.23
N VAL A 586 9.41 -16.84 -3.19
CA VAL A 586 9.20 -17.26 -1.80
C VAL A 586 7.75 -17.67 -1.59
N ARG A 587 6.80 -16.84 -2.04
CA ARG A 587 5.36 -17.15 -1.94
C ARG A 587 4.89 -18.34 -2.76
N SER A 588 5.60 -18.70 -3.84
CA SER A 588 5.29 -19.91 -4.61
C SER A 588 5.84 -21.18 -3.95
N LEU A 589 6.93 -21.05 -3.17
CA LEU A 589 7.51 -22.11 -2.37
C LEU A 589 6.71 -22.37 -1.09
N ASN A 590 6.39 -21.31 -0.35
CA ASN A 590 5.68 -21.39 0.92
C ASN A 590 4.87 -20.10 1.14
N ARG A 591 3.57 -20.24 1.46
CA ARG A 591 2.67 -19.10 1.66
C ARG A 591 2.49 -18.72 3.13
N GLU A 592 3.03 -19.48 4.07
CA GLU A 592 2.91 -19.21 5.50
C GLU A 592 3.88 -18.12 5.97
N VAL A 593 5.00 -17.91 5.26
CA VAL A 593 5.98 -16.87 5.61
C VAL A 593 5.48 -15.48 5.20
N GLY A 594 5.56 -14.52 6.12
CA GLY A 594 5.25 -13.12 5.83
C GLY A 594 6.26 -12.53 4.85
N THR A 595 5.82 -11.58 4.00
CA THR A 595 6.71 -10.95 3.01
C THR A 595 6.58 -9.43 2.96
N GLY A 596 7.67 -8.74 2.63
CA GLY A 596 7.74 -7.28 2.46
C GLY A 596 8.52 -6.87 1.20
N TYR A 597 7.99 -5.93 0.44
CA TYR A 597 8.66 -5.38 -0.74
C TYR A 597 9.39 -4.09 -0.39
N LEU A 598 10.71 -4.07 -0.57
CA LEU A 598 11.55 -2.90 -0.34
C LEU A 598 11.54 -1.97 -1.56
N TYR A 599 11.44 -0.67 -1.32
CA TYR A 599 11.58 0.30 -2.41
C TYR A 599 12.08 1.66 -1.92
N SER A 600 12.55 2.47 -2.87
CA SER A 600 12.95 3.86 -2.62
C SER A 600 12.54 4.72 -3.82
N ALA A 601 11.83 5.81 -3.56
CA ALA A 601 11.41 6.77 -4.57
C ALA A 601 11.14 8.13 -3.92
N GLY A 602 11.47 9.24 -4.60
CA GLY A 602 11.17 10.57 -4.08
C GLY A 602 9.65 10.82 -3.94
N PRO A 603 9.20 11.55 -2.91
CA PRO A 603 7.79 11.85 -2.72
C PRO A 603 7.28 12.73 -3.88
N PRO A 604 6.06 12.47 -4.41
CA PRO A 604 5.47 13.34 -5.42
C PRO A 604 5.17 14.74 -4.89
N SER A 605 5.18 15.74 -5.78
CA SER A 605 5.05 17.16 -5.41
C SER A 605 3.63 17.64 -5.17
N THR A 606 2.64 17.10 -5.88
CA THR A 606 1.22 17.50 -5.76
C THR A 606 0.40 16.42 -5.06
N LEU A 607 -0.69 16.81 -4.40
CA LEU A 607 -1.60 15.86 -3.72
C LEU A 607 -2.14 14.79 -4.67
N ASP A 608 -2.58 15.16 -5.88
CA ASP A 608 -3.11 14.21 -6.86
C ASP A 608 -2.06 13.17 -7.26
N SER A 609 -0.81 13.59 -7.49
CA SER A 609 0.30 12.68 -7.80
C SER A 609 0.70 11.80 -6.61
N LYS A 610 0.63 12.33 -5.38
CA LYS A 610 0.81 11.57 -4.14
C LYS A 610 -0.23 10.46 -4.02
N LEU A 611 -1.51 10.78 -4.19
CA LEU A 611 -2.59 9.79 -4.09
C LEU A 611 -2.52 8.75 -5.21
N LYS A 612 -2.23 9.17 -6.45
CA LYS A 612 -1.99 8.26 -7.58
C LYS A 612 -0.85 7.29 -7.27
N LYS A 613 0.27 7.80 -6.73
CA LYS A 613 1.41 6.96 -6.36
C LYS A 613 1.10 6.03 -5.20
N ALA A 614 0.40 6.51 -4.17
CA ALA A 614 -0.04 5.70 -3.04
C ALA A 614 -0.92 4.53 -3.49
N GLN A 615 -1.91 4.79 -4.36
CA GLN A 615 -2.75 3.74 -4.95
C GLN A 615 -1.93 2.74 -5.75
N GLN A 616 -1.04 3.20 -6.62
CA GLN A 616 -0.19 2.33 -7.43
C GLN A 616 0.66 1.40 -6.54
N MET A 617 1.34 1.96 -5.53
CA MET A 617 2.18 1.16 -4.64
C MET A 617 1.35 0.17 -3.83
N MET A 618 0.19 0.58 -3.32
CA MET A 618 -0.74 -0.31 -2.61
C MET A 618 -1.23 -1.46 -3.48
N GLN A 619 -1.63 -1.18 -4.72
CA GLN A 619 -2.02 -2.23 -5.66
C GLN A 619 -0.86 -3.17 -5.97
N TYR A 620 0.37 -2.63 -6.06
CA TYR A 620 1.57 -3.43 -6.29
C TYR A 620 1.86 -4.37 -5.12
N GLY A 621 1.91 -3.85 -3.90
CA GLY A 621 2.07 -4.65 -2.68
C GLY A 621 0.95 -5.67 -2.50
N ALA A 622 -0.30 -5.26 -2.74
CA ALA A 622 -1.45 -6.16 -2.70
C ALA A 622 -1.28 -7.29 -3.72
N SER A 623 -0.91 -7.01 -4.97
CA SER A 623 -0.74 -8.04 -6.03
C SER A 623 0.25 -9.14 -5.67
N MET A 624 1.23 -8.83 -4.81
CA MET A 624 2.22 -9.77 -4.30
C MET A 624 1.92 -10.24 -2.87
N ASN A 625 0.89 -9.70 -2.21
CA ASN A 625 0.56 -9.89 -0.80
C ASN A 625 1.79 -9.73 0.11
N ALA A 626 2.43 -8.58 -0.05
CA ALA A 626 3.59 -8.16 0.71
C ALA A 626 3.34 -6.79 1.33
N THR A 627 3.91 -6.53 2.51
CA THR A 627 4.00 -5.17 3.05
C THR A 627 4.82 -4.27 2.13
N LEU A 628 4.68 -2.95 2.28
CA LEU A 628 5.45 -1.99 1.50
C LEU A 628 6.48 -1.32 2.40
N ASN A 629 7.75 -1.68 2.19
CA ASN A 629 8.85 -1.30 3.05
C ASN A 629 9.68 -0.20 2.37
N ALA A 630 9.17 1.02 2.42
CA ALA A 630 9.81 2.19 1.81
C ALA A 630 11.05 2.68 2.59
N SER A 631 12.00 3.27 1.86
CA SER A 631 12.97 4.20 2.45
C SER A 631 12.24 5.37 3.11
N TYR A 632 12.69 5.87 4.27
CA TYR A 632 12.02 6.94 5.01
C TYR A 632 11.98 8.25 4.21
N GLY A 633 12.97 8.47 3.33
CA GLY A 633 12.97 9.59 2.39
C GLY A 633 11.91 9.48 1.28
N SER A 634 11.23 8.34 1.18
CA SER A 634 10.11 8.11 0.27
C SER A 634 8.74 8.33 0.92
N LEU A 635 8.72 8.55 2.24
CA LEU A 635 7.49 8.69 3.00
C LEU A 635 6.92 10.11 2.89
N TYR A 636 5.60 10.18 2.95
CA TYR A 636 4.84 11.41 3.09
C TYR A 636 3.55 11.09 3.86
N PRO A 637 2.98 12.05 4.62
CA PRO A 637 1.85 11.78 5.51
C PRO A 637 0.66 11.12 4.81
N GLU A 638 0.35 11.56 3.58
CA GLU A 638 -0.75 11.01 2.81
C GLU A 638 -0.54 9.54 2.45
N PHE A 639 0.71 9.08 2.25
CA PHE A 639 0.99 7.67 1.97
C PHE A 639 0.76 6.79 3.20
N ILE A 640 1.27 7.22 4.36
CA ILE A 640 1.15 6.48 5.62
C ILE A 640 -0.33 6.34 6.00
N GLN A 641 -1.08 7.44 5.89
CA GLN A 641 -2.53 7.41 6.10
C GLN A 641 -3.23 6.50 5.08
N TYR A 642 -2.85 6.57 3.80
CA TYR A 642 -3.44 5.75 2.74
C TYR A 642 -3.24 4.24 2.99
N MET A 643 -2.07 3.85 3.48
CA MET A 643 -1.74 2.47 3.88
C MET A 643 -2.56 2.03 5.11
N ARG A 644 -2.59 2.84 6.18
CA ARG A 644 -3.29 2.54 7.43
C ARG A 644 -4.79 2.27 7.21
N GLN A 645 -5.47 3.14 6.45
CA GLN A 645 -6.89 2.98 6.14
C GLN A 645 -7.23 1.70 5.36
N ARG A 646 -6.22 1.08 4.74
CA ARG A 646 -6.36 -0.12 3.90
C ARG A 646 -5.78 -1.37 4.56
N GLY A 647 -5.43 -1.29 5.84
CA GLY A 647 -4.95 -2.44 6.62
C GLY A 647 -3.54 -2.91 6.24
N PHE A 648 -2.72 -2.05 5.63
CA PHE A 648 -1.30 -2.32 5.43
C PHE A 648 -0.51 -1.83 6.64
N LEU A 649 0.31 -2.71 7.21
CA LEU A 649 1.33 -2.31 8.17
C LEU A 649 2.49 -1.58 7.47
N ASN A 650 3.02 -0.58 8.16
CA ASN A 650 4.02 0.36 7.65
C ASN A 650 5.40 0.01 8.23
N MET A 651 6.20 -0.78 7.50
CA MET A 651 7.53 -1.25 7.93
C MET A 651 8.64 -0.52 7.15
N HIS A 652 9.14 0.63 7.62
CA HIS A 652 9.97 1.54 6.79
C HIS A 652 11.40 1.69 7.30
N TRP A 653 12.37 1.89 6.38
CA TRP A 653 13.82 1.85 6.66
C TRP A 653 14.57 3.06 6.10
N THR A 654 15.85 3.28 6.37
CA THR A 654 16.43 3.07 7.70
C THR A 654 16.44 4.42 8.39
N PHE A 655 15.77 4.54 9.54
CA PHE A 655 15.80 5.76 10.32
C PHE A 655 17.16 5.89 11.02
N ARG A 656 17.90 6.97 10.71
CA ARG A 656 19.23 7.29 11.27
C ARG A 656 19.31 8.70 11.88
N ASP A 657 18.19 9.38 11.97
CA ASP A 657 18.06 10.70 12.60
C ASP A 657 16.76 10.71 13.42
N GLU A 658 16.84 11.24 14.64
CA GLU A 658 15.73 11.28 15.59
C GLU A 658 14.54 12.11 15.08
N ASN A 659 14.81 13.22 14.38
CA ASN A 659 13.75 14.13 13.92
C ASN A 659 12.81 13.48 12.88
N PRO A 660 13.30 12.99 11.72
CA PRO A 660 12.43 12.34 10.73
C PRO A 660 11.83 11.04 11.28
N PHE A 661 12.50 10.37 12.22
CA PHE A 661 11.90 9.23 12.90
C PHE A 661 10.70 9.66 13.75
N GLY A 662 10.86 10.68 14.58
CA GLY A 662 9.76 11.21 15.39
C GLY A 662 8.60 11.76 14.54
N GLU A 663 8.88 12.39 13.40
CA GLU A 663 7.85 12.85 12.45
C GLU A 663 7.11 11.68 11.79
N ALA A 664 7.83 10.63 11.40
CA ALA A 664 7.22 9.43 10.83
C ALA A 664 6.33 8.70 11.83
N LEU A 665 6.77 8.58 13.10
CA LEU A 665 5.91 8.09 14.17
C LEU A 665 4.64 8.92 14.27
N GLN A 666 4.74 10.26 14.39
CA GLN A 666 3.58 11.18 14.44
C GLN A 666 2.62 11.04 13.24
N ALA A 667 3.12 10.62 12.08
CA ALA A 667 2.30 10.35 10.90
C ALA A 667 1.62 8.97 10.90
N GLY A 668 1.92 8.10 11.86
CA GLY A 668 1.33 6.77 12.03
C GLY A 668 2.22 5.60 11.63
N VAL A 669 3.54 5.75 11.58
CA VAL A 669 4.44 4.60 11.35
C VAL A 669 4.45 3.67 12.56
N VAL A 670 4.23 2.38 12.31
CA VAL A 670 4.22 1.30 13.34
C VAL A 670 5.51 0.50 13.33
N GLY A 671 6.16 0.36 12.17
CA GLY A 671 7.21 -0.60 11.88
C GLY A 671 8.59 -0.02 11.55
N PRO A 672 9.16 0.93 12.31
CA PRO A 672 10.43 1.54 11.93
C PRO A 672 11.58 0.53 11.96
N ILE A 673 12.42 0.56 10.93
CA ILE A 673 13.69 -0.16 10.83
C ILE A 673 14.81 0.86 11.08
N THR A 674 15.66 0.63 12.08
CA THR A 674 16.66 1.61 12.54
C THR A 674 17.99 0.98 12.95
N ASP A 675 19.07 1.76 12.78
CA ASP A 675 20.42 1.45 13.28
C ASP A 675 20.58 1.76 14.79
N TYR A 676 19.60 2.46 15.38
CA TYR A 676 19.68 3.09 16.70
C TYR A 676 18.56 2.61 17.64
N MET A 677 18.52 1.30 17.91
CA MET A 677 17.52 0.70 18.81
C MET A 677 17.45 1.36 20.20
N GLN A 678 18.58 1.85 20.71
CA GLN A 678 18.70 2.54 21.99
C GLN A 678 17.87 3.82 22.09
N TRP A 679 17.40 4.39 20.98
CA TRP A 679 16.49 5.54 21.03
C TRP A 679 15.11 5.21 21.59
N LEU A 680 14.76 3.93 21.68
CA LEU A 680 13.43 3.48 22.06
C LEU A 680 13.43 2.65 23.34
N THR A 681 14.58 2.36 23.96
CA THR A 681 14.68 1.53 25.17
C THR A 681 13.90 2.12 26.33
N ASP A 682 13.94 3.44 26.46
CA ASP A 682 13.22 4.19 27.50
C ASP A 682 11.76 4.49 27.12
N ALA A 683 11.30 4.02 25.95
CA ALA A 683 9.91 4.20 25.55
C ALA A 683 8.99 3.28 26.36
N PRO A 684 8.01 3.83 27.11
CA PRO A 684 7.00 3.03 27.79
C PRO A 684 6.08 2.34 26.78
N ILE A 685 5.73 1.08 27.04
CA ILE A 685 4.84 0.28 26.18
C ILE A 685 3.42 0.19 26.73
N ARG A 686 3.25 0.34 28.06
CA ARG A 686 1.94 0.28 28.71
C ARG A 686 1.93 1.02 30.04
N LEU A 687 0.82 1.71 30.31
CA LEU A 687 0.48 2.26 31.61
C LEU A 687 -0.59 1.39 32.28
N GLU A 688 -0.26 0.76 33.41
CA GLU A 688 -1.19 -0.10 34.16
C GLU A 688 -1.89 0.68 35.29
N ILE A 689 -3.22 0.70 35.30
CA ILE A 689 -4.03 1.30 36.38
C ILE A 689 -4.82 0.25 37.16
N PRO A 690 -4.83 0.29 38.51
CA PRO A 690 -5.45 -0.77 39.33
C PRO A 690 -6.99 -0.71 39.38
N ASN A 691 -7.59 0.48 39.31
CA ASN A 691 -9.04 0.66 39.40
C ASN A 691 -9.57 1.35 38.14
N LYS A 692 -10.49 0.69 37.41
CA LYS A 692 -11.10 1.22 36.19
C LYS A 692 -12.46 1.89 36.40
N LYS A 693 -13.01 1.82 37.62
CA LYS A 693 -14.30 2.41 37.98
C LYS A 693 -14.24 3.12 39.31
N VAL A 694 -14.86 4.29 39.40
CA VAL A 694 -14.96 5.11 40.61
C VAL A 694 -16.39 5.64 40.72
N ASN A 695 -17.00 5.43 41.89
CA ASN A 695 -18.33 5.98 42.19
C ASN A 695 -18.20 7.09 43.21
N LEU A 696 -18.79 8.26 42.92
CA LEU A 696 -18.76 9.43 43.79
C LEU A 696 -20.17 10.00 43.97
N LYS A 697 -20.41 10.62 45.13
CA LYS A 697 -21.57 11.50 45.33
C LYS A 697 -21.19 12.94 45.09
N VAL A 698 -22.14 13.78 44.68
CA VAL A 698 -21.92 15.22 44.51
C VAL A 698 -21.28 15.81 45.77
N GLY A 699 -20.23 16.62 45.59
CA GLY A 699 -19.45 17.25 46.66
C GLY A 699 -18.40 16.35 47.31
N LYS A 700 -18.31 15.06 46.94
CA LYS A 700 -17.25 14.16 47.41
C LYS A 700 -16.04 14.17 46.48
N THR A 701 -14.91 13.77 47.04
CA THR A 701 -13.64 13.63 46.32
C THR A 701 -13.16 12.19 46.37
N ALA A 702 -12.43 11.78 45.33
CA ALA A 702 -11.63 10.56 45.33
C ALA A 702 -10.22 10.90 44.81
N THR A 703 -9.21 10.57 45.60
CA THR A 703 -7.82 10.60 45.13
C THR A 703 -7.52 9.29 44.41
N ILE A 704 -7.18 9.38 43.14
CA ILE A 704 -6.72 8.22 42.38
C ILE A 704 -5.26 8.00 42.73
N HIS A 705 -5.03 7.04 43.63
CA HIS A 705 -3.69 6.52 43.88
C HIS A 705 -3.33 5.58 42.74
N ILE A 706 -2.76 6.14 41.67
CA ILE A 706 -2.30 5.31 40.56
C ILE A 706 -0.98 4.67 41.00
N LYS A 707 -1.02 3.37 41.35
CA LYS A 707 0.17 2.53 41.31
C LYS A 707 0.45 2.20 39.84
N SER A 708 0.90 3.21 39.11
CA SER A 708 1.23 3.08 37.71
C SER A 708 2.48 2.26 37.56
N LYS A 709 2.37 1.12 36.89
CA LYS A 709 3.53 0.44 36.35
C LYS A 709 3.69 0.84 34.90
N VAL A 710 4.88 1.36 34.57
CA VAL A 710 5.33 1.44 33.18
C VAL A 710 6.04 0.15 32.86
N ASN A 711 5.60 -0.55 31.83
CA ASN A 711 6.40 -1.58 31.19
C ASN A 711 7.26 -0.91 30.11
N TYR A 712 8.56 -1.21 30.06
CA TYR A 712 9.47 -0.74 29.01
C TYR A 712 9.77 -1.87 28.01
N ARG A 713 10.50 -1.58 26.94
CA ARG A 713 10.88 -2.62 25.95
C ARG A 713 11.69 -3.76 26.56
N GLU A 714 12.45 -3.48 27.61
CA GLU A 714 13.32 -4.43 28.32
C GLU A 714 12.60 -5.21 29.46
N ASP A 715 11.26 -5.27 29.45
CA ASP A 715 10.40 -5.86 30.51
C ASP A 715 10.70 -5.30 31.92
N LYS A 716 11.19 -4.07 31.97
CA LYS A 716 11.39 -3.32 33.21
C LYS A 716 10.05 -2.76 33.66
N ARG A 717 9.71 -2.91 34.95
CA ARG A 717 8.49 -2.33 35.54
C ARG A 717 8.81 -1.37 36.67
N GLU A 718 8.28 -0.15 36.60
CA GLU A 718 8.57 0.91 37.57
C GLU A 718 7.32 1.63 38.05
N ASN A 719 7.31 2.05 39.32
CA ASN A 719 6.29 2.95 39.83
C ASN A 719 6.60 4.38 39.42
N ILE A 720 5.65 5.06 38.78
CA ILE A 720 5.86 6.41 38.26
C ILE A 720 4.83 7.43 38.77
N PRO A 721 5.21 8.72 38.91
CA PRO A 721 4.24 9.81 39.03
C PRO A 721 3.34 9.85 37.81
N THR A 722 2.04 10.00 38.02
CA THR A 722 1.04 10.00 36.94
C THR A 722 0.12 11.20 37.12
N THR A 723 -0.14 11.92 36.04
CA THR A 723 -1.15 12.98 36.01
C THR A 723 -2.48 12.39 35.58
N ILE A 724 -3.59 12.97 36.06
CA ILE A 724 -4.91 12.64 35.54
C ILE A 724 -5.52 13.86 34.87
N PHE A 725 -6.36 13.62 33.86
CA PHE A 725 -7.03 14.67 33.11
C PHE A 725 -8.41 14.22 32.63
N VAL A 726 -9.22 15.20 32.21
CA VAL A 726 -10.53 15.01 31.61
C VAL A 726 -10.61 15.93 30.40
N ASN A 727 -11.01 15.39 29.25
CA ASN A 727 -11.21 16.18 28.02
C ASN A 727 -12.70 16.39 27.68
N SER A 728 -13.62 15.74 28.40
CA SER A 728 -15.07 15.94 28.29
C SER A 728 -15.76 15.72 29.64
N GLY A 729 -16.70 16.60 30.03
CA GLY A 729 -17.41 16.49 31.31
C GLY A 729 -16.80 17.25 32.49
N GLU A 730 -16.02 18.31 32.22
CA GLU A 730 -15.47 19.23 33.24
C GLU A 730 -16.55 19.91 34.09
N ASP A 731 -17.79 19.95 33.63
CA ASP A 731 -18.93 20.47 34.39
C ASP A 731 -19.44 19.48 35.46
N LYS A 732 -19.07 18.21 35.35
CA LYS A 732 -19.44 17.12 36.27
C LYS A 732 -18.34 16.76 37.26
N VAL A 733 -17.07 16.91 36.87
CA VAL A 733 -15.93 16.64 37.75
C VAL A 733 -14.87 17.73 37.63
N LYS A 734 -14.22 18.07 38.73
CA LYS A 734 -13.01 18.92 38.76
C LYS A 734 -11.80 18.05 39.11
N ILE A 735 -10.69 18.28 38.43
CA ILE A 735 -9.42 17.60 38.68
C ILE A 735 -8.45 18.55 39.40
N GLU A 736 -7.91 18.12 40.54
CA GLU A 736 -6.87 18.82 41.29
C GLU A 736 -5.74 17.83 41.63
N GLY A 737 -4.62 17.92 40.91
CA GLY A 737 -3.54 16.93 41.00
C GLY A 737 -4.05 15.54 40.61
N SER A 738 -3.99 14.59 41.54
CA SER A 738 -4.54 13.24 41.38
C SER A 738 -5.93 13.05 42.00
N THR A 739 -6.60 14.14 42.39
CA THR A 739 -7.90 14.10 43.07
C THR A 739 -9.03 14.54 42.14
N ILE A 740 -10.09 13.74 42.11
CA ILE A 740 -11.33 14.00 41.39
C ILE A 740 -12.34 14.53 42.39
N GLN A 741 -12.95 15.68 42.12
CA GLN A 741 -14.08 16.23 42.86
C GLN A 741 -15.35 16.11 42.03
N ALA A 742 -16.39 15.48 42.59
CA ALA A 742 -17.70 15.37 41.96
C ALA A 742 -18.51 16.68 42.10
N LEU A 743 -18.94 17.24 40.97
CA LEU A 743 -19.69 18.50 40.88
C LEU A 743 -21.17 18.27 40.53
N LYS A 744 -21.47 17.39 39.57
CA LYS A 744 -22.83 17.11 39.11
C LYS A 744 -23.03 15.64 38.76
N PRO A 745 -24.26 15.10 38.85
CA PRO A 745 -24.55 13.73 38.45
C PRO A 745 -24.21 13.43 36.98
N GLY A 746 -23.79 12.21 36.72
CA GLY A 746 -23.49 11.68 35.39
C GLY A 746 -22.18 10.90 35.34
N THR A 747 -21.86 10.35 34.16
CA THR A 747 -20.62 9.60 33.92
C THR A 747 -19.60 10.46 33.17
N VAL A 748 -18.32 10.31 33.52
CA VAL A 748 -17.15 10.96 32.91
C VAL A 748 -16.00 9.97 32.79
N ASN A 749 -15.24 10.05 31.68
CA ASN A 749 -13.98 9.33 31.50
C ASN A 749 -12.82 10.17 32.02
N VAL A 750 -12.10 9.66 33.02
CA VAL A 750 -10.88 10.29 33.56
C VAL A 750 -9.67 9.49 33.11
N PHE A 751 -8.73 10.15 32.47
CA PHE A 751 -7.54 9.52 31.90
C PHE A 751 -6.35 9.66 32.85
N ALA A 752 -5.48 8.66 32.85
CA ALA A 752 -4.17 8.73 33.48
C ALA A 752 -3.08 8.82 32.41
N MET A 753 -2.08 9.66 32.64
CA MET A 753 -1.02 9.95 31.67
C MET A 753 0.36 9.94 32.32
N HIS A 754 1.33 9.44 31.56
CA HIS A 754 2.75 9.62 31.83
C HIS A 754 3.43 10.30 30.64
N THR A 755 4.24 11.31 30.95
CA THR A 755 5.01 12.09 29.98
C THR A 755 6.47 11.66 30.02
N PHE A 756 7.07 11.47 28.85
CA PHE A 756 8.47 11.05 28.70
C PHE A 756 9.12 11.72 27.47
N GLN A 757 10.45 11.67 27.42
CA GLN A 757 11.24 12.23 26.32
C GLN A 757 11.82 11.11 25.46
N MET A 758 11.71 11.24 24.14
CA MET A 758 12.20 10.26 23.18
C MET A 758 12.34 10.95 21.82
N LEU A 759 13.36 10.62 21.01
CA LEU A 759 13.57 11.21 19.68
C LEU A 759 13.54 12.75 19.69
N GLY A 760 14.26 13.35 20.65
CA GLY A 760 14.35 14.80 20.84
C GLY A 760 13.04 15.53 21.15
N LYS A 761 11.95 14.84 21.50
CA LYS A 761 10.64 15.45 21.76
C LYS A 761 9.87 14.81 22.91
N GLU A 762 8.84 15.52 23.38
CA GLU A 762 7.94 15.06 24.43
C GLU A 762 6.82 14.17 23.87
N TRP A 763 6.58 13.05 24.55
CA TRP A 763 5.53 12.08 24.23
C TRP A 763 4.69 11.76 25.47
N HIS A 764 3.49 11.23 25.21
CA HIS A 764 2.58 10.79 26.26
C HIS A 764 2.20 9.33 26.07
N ILE A 765 2.17 8.56 27.16
CA ILE A 765 1.44 7.29 27.22
C ILE A 765 0.21 7.48 28.10
N VAL A 766 -0.94 7.08 27.59
CA VAL A 766 -2.24 7.24 28.24
C VAL A 766 -2.80 5.85 28.56
N ALA A 767 -3.34 5.67 29.77
CA ALA A 767 -4.03 4.45 30.15
C ALA A 767 -5.49 4.46 29.68
N GLU A 768 -6.10 3.27 29.62
CA GLU A 768 -7.54 3.13 29.45
C GLU A 768 -8.29 3.98 30.49
N PRO A 769 -9.34 4.73 30.10
CA PRO A 769 -9.98 5.67 31.01
C PRO A 769 -10.62 4.97 32.21
N ILE A 770 -10.59 5.68 33.33
CA ILE A 770 -11.32 5.38 34.54
C ILE A 770 -12.73 5.92 34.36
N GLU A 771 -13.73 5.05 34.39
CA GLU A 771 -15.14 5.44 34.38
C GLU A 771 -15.50 6.01 35.76
N VAL A 772 -15.86 7.28 35.81
CA VAL A 772 -16.30 7.95 37.04
C VAL A 772 -17.80 8.20 36.96
N THR A 773 -18.56 7.54 37.83
CA THR A 773 -20.00 7.77 37.96
C THR A 773 -20.27 8.66 39.17
N VAL A 774 -20.86 9.84 38.91
CA VAL A 774 -21.32 10.75 39.93
C VAL A 774 -22.83 10.55 40.14
N THR A 775 -23.21 10.21 41.36
CA THR A 775 -24.61 10.15 41.81
C THR A 775 -24.92 11.35 42.69
N GLU A 776 -26.20 11.58 42.98
CA GLU A 776 -26.65 12.59 43.94
C GLU A 776 -26.00 12.45 45.34
#